data_AF-A0A9D5HKC8-F1
#
_entry.id   AF-A0A9D5HKC8-F1
#
_cell.length_a   1.000
_cell.length_b   1.000
_cell.length_c   1.000
_cell.angle_alpha   90.00
_cell.angle_beta   90.00
_cell.angle_gamma   90.00
#
_symmetry.space_group_name_H-M   'P 1'
#
loop_
_entity.id
_entity.type
_entity.pdbx_description
1 polymer ?
#
loop_
_entity_poly.entity_id
_entity_poly.type
_entity_poly.pdbx_seq_one_letter_code
_entity_poly.pdbx_strand_id
1 'polypeptide(L)'
;MESWPRVLVLVLCLWPLLQVEGMVRHYKFNVVMKNTTRLCSSKPIVTVNGKFPGPTLYAREGDNVLVKVTNHVKYNVTIHWHGIRQIRTGWSDGPAYITQCPIQPKQSFVYNFTVTGQRGTLLWHAHILWLRATVHGGIVILPKRHVPYPFPAPHKEVVVVLGEWWKSDTEAVINEAMKSGLAPNVSDGHTINGHPGPMSTCATSQDGFKLKVDSGKTYMLRIINAALNEELFFKVAGHQLTVVEVDAIYTKPFKTDTILIAPGQTTNVLLTADQSAGQYLVTASPFMDSPIAVDNNTGTATVHYTDAVSTNAITTTNPPPQNATPVASNFIDSLRSLNSKKYPAKVPLKLDHSLLFTVGLGVNPCSTCVNGSRVVAAINNVSFVMPTTALLQAHYFNISGVFTADFPGNPPIAFNYTGSGPANIQTMTGTRLYPLAYDSTVQLVLQDTGVISPENHPVHLHGFNFFAVGHGLGNYNSKTSPKKFNLVDPIERNTISVPSGGWVAIRFRADNPGVWFLHCHLEVHTSWGLKMGFVVGNGKGPNESLLPPPNDLPVSHSSRGVEQKDKESLVEADHRNWDMACINSTLACSLKSSTFPSSQRGAFLPGFERLPSFRSSGPRATLTTSDPTSSTDDDSTLKIERRRRHSAHTVDPAAPDFLPLPSFEECFPKSTKEYREIVHEETGHVMQVPFRRVHLSGEDQYFDTYDTSGPQNIDPRAGLPKVRKDWVDKRGNLGGPRYTQMFYAKQGLITEEMLFCAAREKLDPEFVRSEVARGRAIIPSNKKHLELEPMIVGRNFLVKVNANIGNSAVASSIEEEVHKLQWATMWGADTVMDLSTGRHIHETREWILRNSAVPVGTVPIYQALEKVNGIAENLNWEVFRDTLIEQAEQGVDYFTIHAGVLLRYIPLTAKRMTGIVSRGGSIHAKWCLTYHKENFAYEHWDEILDICNQYDVALSIGDGLRPGSIYDANDSAQFAELLTQGELTRRAWEKDVQVMNEGPGHIPMHKIPENMEKQLEWCNEAPFYTLGPLTTDIAPGYDHITSAIGAANIGALGTALLCYVTPKEHLGLPNRDDVKAGVISYKIAAHAADLAKRHPHAQAWDDALSKARFEFRWMDQFALSLDPMTAMAFHDETLPSEGAKVAHFCSMCGPKFCSMKITEDVRSMAKLGVKSTFQKITFCANEGSIGNSSLGAR
;
A
#
# COMPACT_ATOMS: atom_id res chain seq x y z
N MET A 1 -58.87 17.08 24.45
CA MET A 1 -58.55 15.87 23.66
C MET A 1 -58.06 16.29 22.26
N GLU A 2 -56.92 16.98 22.13
CA GLU A 2 -56.47 17.49 20.81
C GLU A 2 -54.95 17.38 20.54
N SER A 3 -54.16 16.77 21.43
CA SER A 3 -52.70 16.63 21.22
C SER A 3 -52.25 15.24 20.73
N TRP A 4 -53.12 14.24 20.81
CA TRP A 4 -52.80 12.85 20.44
C TRP A 4 -52.56 12.59 18.93
N PRO A 5 -53.32 13.19 17.99
CA PRO A 5 -53.11 12.90 16.57
C PRO A 5 -51.80 13.48 16.01
N ARG A 6 -51.24 14.54 16.61
CA ARG A 6 -49.94 15.12 16.19
C ARG A 6 -48.73 14.30 16.64
N VAL A 7 -48.83 13.64 17.79
CA VAL A 7 -47.78 12.72 18.28
C VAL A 7 -47.77 11.43 17.46
N LEU A 8 -48.94 10.92 17.05
CA LEU A 8 -49.02 9.72 16.22
C LEU A 8 -48.40 9.93 14.82
N VAL A 9 -48.59 11.10 14.21
CA VAL A 9 -48.00 11.45 12.91
C VAL A 9 -46.47 11.60 13.02
N LEU A 10 -45.95 12.20 14.10
CA LEU A 10 -44.51 12.28 14.35
C LEU A 10 -43.86 10.91 14.58
N VAL A 11 -44.53 10.00 15.31
CA VAL A 11 -44.04 8.62 15.51
C VAL A 11 -44.11 7.79 14.23
N LEU A 12 -45.15 7.97 13.40
CA LEU A 12 -45.27 7.32 12.09
C LEU A 12 -44.28 7.88 11.05
N CYS A 13 -43.91 9.16 11.14
CA CYS A 13 -42.87 9.76 10.30
C CYS A 13 -41.43 9.42 10.75
N LEU A 14 -41.23 9.01 12.01
CA LEU A 14 -39.93 8.55 12.54
C LEU A 14 -39.72 7.02 12.38
N TRP A 15 -40.78 6.25 12.13
CA TRP A 15 -40.68 4.80 11.91
C TRP A 15 -39.81 4.39 10.69
N PRO A 16 -39.80 5.12 9.56
CA PRO A 16 -38.89 4.82 8.44
C PRO A 16 -37.42 5.15 8.77
N LEU A 17 -37.16 6.08 9.69
CA LEU A 17 -35.81 6.46 10.11
C LEU A 17 -35.17 5.42 11.04
N LEU A 18 -35.97 4.51 11.61
CA LEU A 18 -35.52 3.34 12.37
C LEU A 18 -35.23 2.11 11.48
N GLN A 19 -35.39 2.22 10.14
CA GLN A 19 -35.09 1.15 9.19
C GLN A 19 -33.90 1.46 8.28
N VAL A 20 -32.77 1.89 8.84
CA VAL A 20 -31.50 1.82 8.11
C VAL A 20 -31.09 0.34 8.02
N GLU A 21 -31.56 -0.37 6.99
CA GLU A 21 -31.33 -1.82 6.84
C GLU A 21 -29.87 -2.19 6.48
N GLY A 22 -29.10 -1.26 5.91
CA GLY A 22 -27.73 -1.50 5.42
C GLY A 22 -26.65 -0.98 6.37
N MET A 23 -25.66 -1.82 6.70
CA MET A 23 -24.48 -1.42 7.48
C MET A 23 -23.30 -1.10 6.57
N VAL A 24 -22.40 -0.21 7.00
CA VAL A 24 -21.11 -0.03 6.36
C VAL A 24 -20.11 -1.07 6.90
N ARG A 25 -19.62 -1.94 6.04
CA ARG A 25 -18.63 -2.98 6.33
C ARG A 25 -17.25 -2.50 5.92
N HIS A 26 -16.30 -2.52 6.84
CA HIS A 26 -14.93 -2.09 6.58
C HIS A 26 -14.00 -3.30 6.57
N TYR A 27 -13.18 -3.41 5.53
CA TYR A 27 -12.15 -4.42 5.37
C TYR A 27 -10.81 -3.75 5.03
N LYS A 28 -9.73 -4.34 5.54
CA LYS A 28 -8.34 -3.95 5.20
C LYS A 28 -7.65 -5.13 4.54
N PHE A 29 -7.22 -4.95 3.31
CA PHE A 29 -6.51 -5.94 2.51
C PHE A 29 -5.07 -5.48 2.32
N ASN A 30 -4.15 -5.95 3.16
CA ASN A 30 -2.73 -5.72 3.00
C ASN A 30 -2.15 -6.79 2.09
N VAL A 31 -1.76 -6.41 0.88
CA VAL A 31 -1.14 -7.32 -0.08
C VAL A 31 0.33 -7.43 0.26
N VAL A 32 0.79 -8.61 0.68
CA VAL A 32 2.13 -8.86 1.24
C VAL A 32 2.75 -10.13 0.66
N MET A 33 4.08 -10.19 0.64
CA MET A 33 4.82 -11.42 0.31
C MET A 33 4.80 -12.37 1.51
N LYS A 34 4.61 -13.68 1.26
CA LYS A 34 4.72 -14.73 2.27
C LYS A 34 5.33 -15.99 1.70
N ASN A 35 6.35 -16.55 2.36
CA ASN A 35 6.87 -17.88 2.02
C ASN A 35 5.83 -18.94 2.38
N THR A 36 5.47 -19.77 1.39
CA THR A 36 4.50 -20.85 1.56
C THR A 36 5.05 -22.13 0.96
N THR A 37 4.88 -23.22 1.71
CA THR A 37 5.32 -24.56 1.30
C THR A 37 4.12 -25.40 0.90
N ARG A 38 4.12 -25.92 -0.32
CA ARG A 38 3.20 -26.96 -0.80
C ARG A 38 3.94 -27.90 -1.72
N LEU A 39 3.50 -29.16 -1.76
CA LEU A 39 4.13 -30.18 -2.59
C LEU A 39 5.66 -30.30 -2.36
N CYS A 40 6.08 -30.15 -1.10
CA CYS A 40 7.50 -30.15 -0.69
C CYS A 40 8.38 -29.07 -1.33
N SER A 41 7.78 -28.06 -1.96
CA SER A 41 8.47 -26.89 -2.50
C SER A 41 8.03 -25.64 -1.76
N SER A 42 8.99 -24.79 -1.41
CA SER A 42 8.73 -23.50 -0.77
C SER A 42 9.01 -22.38 -1.76
N LYS A 43 8.04 -21.48 -1.94
CA LYS A 43 8.23 -20.28 -2.75
C LYS A 43 7.58 -19.06 -2.07
N PRO A 44 8.12 -17.85 -2.27
CA PRO A 44 7.42 -16.64 -1.87
C PRO A 44 6.19 -16.46 -2.77
N ILE A 45 5.03 -16.16 -2.17
CA ILE A 45 3.78 -15.87 -2.88
C ILE A 45 3.21 -14.53 -2.42
N VAL A 46 2.42 -13.89 -3.28
CA VAL A 46 1.65 -12.70 -2.92
C VAL A 46 0.37 -13.17 -2.22
N THR A 47 0.03 -12.55 -1.09
CA THR A 47 -1.14 -12.92 -0.27
C THR A 47 -1.85 -11.68 0.23
N VAL A 48 -3.11 -11.82 0.64
CA VAL A 48 -3.82 -10.77 1.40
C VAL A 48 -3.74 -11.10 2.89
N ASN A 49 -3.25 -10.16 3.69
CA ASN A 49 -3.09 -10.27 5.13
C ASN A 49 -2.28 -11.52 5.56
N GLY A 50 -1.33 -11.96 4.73
CA GLY A 50 -0.54 -13.16 4.99
C GLY A 50 -1.32 -14.47 4.91
N LYS A 51 -2.52 -14.49 4.30
CA LYS A 51 -3.38 -15.68 4.20
C LYS A 51 -3.49 -16.18 2.76
N PHE A 52 -3.45 -17.50 2.59
CA PHE A 52 -3.69 -18.20 1.33
C PHE A 52 -4.55 -19.46 1.60
N PRO A 53 -5.78 -19.54 1.08
CA PRO A 53 -6.54 -18.45 0.45
C PRO A 53 -6.68 -17.23 1.37
N GLY A 54 -6.94 -16.06 0.78
CA GLY A 54 -7.13 -14.83 1.51
C GLY A 54 -8.40 -14.83 2.38
N PRO A 55 -8.61 -13.77 3.20
CA PRO A 55 -9.77 -13.68 4.09
C PRO A 55 -11.11 -13.67 3.33
N THR A 56 -12.12 -14.33 3.89
CA THR A 56 -13.51 -14.23 3.41
C THR A 56 -14.12 -12.88 3.79
N LEU A 57 -14.74 -12.20 2.82
CA LEU A 57 -15.52 -10.99 3.05
C LEU A 57 -16.96 -11.37 3.38
N TYR A 58 -17.52 -10.86 4.49
CA TYR A 58 -18.92 -11.06 4.86
C TYR A 58 -19.73 -9.77 4.73
N ALA A 59 -20.84 -9.83 4.00
CA ALA A 59 -21.79 -8.72 3.86
C ALA A 59 -23.22 -9.26 3.93
N ARG A 60 -24.19 -8.37 4.07
CA ARG A 60 -25.61 -8.65 3.79
C ARG A 60 -26.04 -7.91 2.54
N GLU A 61 -27.08 -8.40 1.88
CA GLU A 61 -27.76 -7.63 0.84
C GLU A 61 -28.17 -6.25 1.39
N GLY A 62 -27.72 -5.17 0.73
CA GLY A 62 -27.91 -3.78 1.15
C GLY A 62 -26.76 -3.18 1.98
N ASP A 63 -25.78 -3.97 2.43
CA ASP A 63 -24.59 -3.41 3.09
C ASP A 63 -23.73 -2.62 2.10
N ASN A 64 -23.19 -1.49 2.56
CA ASN A 64 -22.11 -0.80 1.86
C ASN A 64 -20.78 -1.40 2.27
N VAL A 65 -19.92 -1.74 1.32
CA VAL A 65 -18.66 -2.44 1.57
C VAL A 65 -17.52 -1.52 1.17
N LEU A 66 -16.66 -1.21 2.15
CA LEU A 66 -15.44 -0.45 2.00
C LEU A 66 -14.24 -1.39 2.20
N VAL A 67 -13.46 -1.61 1.14
CA VAL A 67 -12.24 -2.40 1.23
C VAL A 67 -11.04 -1.55 0.85
N LYS A 68 -10.22 -1.21 1.85
CA LYS A 68 -8.94 -0.54 1.61
C LYS A 68 -7.91 -1.60 1.25
N VAL A 69 -7.52 -1.65 -0.02
CA VAL A 69 -6.43 -2.49 -0.50
C VAL A 69 -5.14 -1.67 -0.44
N THR A 70 -4.11 -2.19 0.23
CA THR A 70 -2.79 -1.57 0.32
C THR A 70 -1.76 -2.53 -0.24
N ASN A 71 -1.01 -2.07 -1.24
CA ASN A 71 -0.04 -2.88 -1.95
C ASN A 71 1.35 -2.75 -1.31
N HIS A 72 1.79 -3.74 -0.54
CA HIS A 72 3.12 -3.79 0.08
C HIS A 72 4.11 -4.65 -0.71
N VAL A 73 3.74 -5.16 -1.88
CA VAL A 73 4.62 -5.98 -2.71
C VAL A 73 5.20 -5.19 -3.88
N LYS A 74 6.22 -5.74 -4.52
CA LYS A 74 6.87 -5.12 -5.69
C LYS A 74 6.03 -5.14 -6.96
N TYR A 75 4.98 -5.95 -7.00
CA TYR A 75 4.11 -6.10 -8.16
C TYR A 75 3.05 -5.01 -8.15
N ASN A 76 2.60 -4.56 -9.32
CA ASN A 76 1.35 -3.81 -9.44
C ASN A 76 0.17 -4.71 -9.09
N VAL A 77 -0.80 -4.19 -8.35
CA VAL A 77 -1.93 -4.99 -7.87
C VAL A 77 -3.25 -4.26 -8.13
N THR A 78 -4.28 -5.02 -8.48
CA THR A 78 -5.67 -4.60 -8.36
C THR A 78 -6.48 -5.77 -7.81
N ILE A 79 -7.62 -5.50 -7.18
CA ILE A 79 -8.53 -6.51 -6.67
C ILE A 79 -9.89 -6.33 -7.34
N HIS A 80 -10.42 -7.41 -7.90
CA HIS A 80 -11.77 -7.47 -8.45
C HIS A 80 -12.71 -8.22 -7.50
N TRP A 81 -13.93 -7.71 -7.40
CA TRP A 81 -15.02 -8.25 -6.60
C TRP A 81 -15.93 -9.08 -7.51
N HIS A 82 -15.42 -10.24 -7.93
CA HIS A 82 -16.05 -11.09 -8.94
C HIS A 82 -17.53 -11.30 -8.70
N GLY A 83 -18.33 -10.91 -9.69
CA GLY A 83 -19.78 -11.02 -9.70
C GLY A 83 -20.52 -9.92 -8.93
N ILE A 84 -19.86 -9.05 -8.16
CA ILE A 84 -20.53 -7.87 -7.60
C ILE A 84 -20.98 -6.96 -8.75
N ARG A 85 -22.25 -6.56 -8.75
CA ARG A 85 -22.81 -5.79 -9.88
C ARG A 85 -22.23 -4.39 -10.02
N GLN A 86 -21.61 -3.83 -8.98
CA GLN A 86 -21.00 -2.48 -9.02
C GLN A 86 -21.94 -1.40 -9.56
N ILE A 87 -23.19 -1.36 -9.08
CA ILE A 87 -24.21 -0.43 -9.58
C ILE A 87 -23.70 1.02 -9.43
N ARG A 88 -23.35 1.64 -10.55
CA ARG A 88 -22.74 2.98 -10.68
C ARG A 88 -21.38 3.16 -10.00
N THR A 89 -20.80 2.09 -9.48
CA THR A 89 -19.52 2.07 -8.74
C THR A 89 -18.42 1.37 -9.55
N GLY A 90 -18.47 1.47 -10.89
CA GLY A 90 -17.50 0.84 -11.80
C GLY A 90 -16.03 1.17 -11.50
N TRP A 91 -15.74 2.31 -10.87
CA TRP A 91 -14.39 2.66 -10.38
C TRP A 91 -13.83 1.67 -9.35
N SER A 92 -14.72 1.01 -8.61
CA SER A 92 -14.38 -0.03 -7.64
C SER A 92 -14.41 -1.44 -8.24
N ASP A 93 -14.55 -1.59 -9.55
CA ASP A 93 -14.64 -2.92 -10.15
C ASP A 93 -13.31 -3.68 -10.10
N GLY A 94 -12.16 -3.02 -10.32
CA GLY A 94 -10.84 -3.63 -10.14
C GLY A 94 -10.02 -4.07 -11.37
N PRO A 95 -10.55 -4.47 -12.53
CA PRO A 95 -9.72 -4.94 -13.64
C PRO A 95 -8.73 -3.86 -14.11
N ALA A 96 -7.44 -4.18 -14.03
CA ALA A 96 -6.36 -3.25 -14.32
C ALA A 96 -6.41 -2.77 -15.78
N TYR A 97 -6.28 -1.45 -15.96
CA TYR A 97 -6.42 -0.74 -17.24
C TYR A 97 -7.78 -0.88 -17.94
N ILE A 98 -8.78 -1.49 -17.28
CA ILE A 98 -10.16 -1.46 -17.74
C ILE A 98 -10.92 -0.41 -16.93
N THR A 99 -11.01 -0.55 -15.61
CA THR A 99 -11.75 0.39 -14.76
C THR A 99 -10.86 1.31 -13.92
N GLN A 100 -9.61 0.91 -13.69
CA GLN A 100 -8.63 1.69 -12.96
C GLN A 100 -7.20 1.38 -13.44
N CYS A 101 -6.25 2.30 -13.23
CA CYS A 101 -4.84 1.89 -13.28
C CYS A 101 -4.49 1.02 -12.06
N PRO A 102 -3.39 0.25 -12.12
CA PRO A 102 -3.00 -0.59 -10.99
C PRO A 102 -2.60 0.21 -9.77
N ILE A 103 -2.93 -0.33 -8.59
CA ILE A 103 -2.41 0.14 -7.30
C ILE A 103 -0.90 -0.19 -7.30
N GLN A 104 -0.06 0.84 -7.41
CA GLN A 104 1.40 0.64 -7.46
C GLN A 104 1.92 0.14 -6.10
N PRO A 105 3.13 -0.44 -6.05
CA PRO A 105 3.80 -0.69 -4.78
C PRO A 105 3.74 0.56 -3.90
N LYS A 106 3.48 0.37 -2.61
CA LYS A 106 3.37 1.44 -1.62
C LYS A 106 2.11 2.31 -1.72
N GLN A 107 1.20 2.03 -2.65
CA GLN A 107 -0.09 2.74 -2.77
C GLN A 107 -1.24 1.97 -2.13
N SER A 108 -2.32 2.68 -1.85
CA SER A 108 -3.60 2.11 -1.46
C SER A 108 -4.72 2.63 -2.35
N PHE A 109 -5.80 1.85 -2.46
CA PHE A 109 -7.04 2.28 -3.08
C PHE A 109 -8.23 1.74 -2.28
N VAL A 110 -9.24 2.58 -2.05
CA VAL A 110 -10.47 2.19 -1.36
C VAL A 110 -11.54 1.81 -2.38
N TYR A 111 -11.83 0.52 -2.43
CA TYR A 111 -12.99 0.00 -3.13
C TYR A 111 -14.26 0.28 -2.31
N ASN A 112 -15.22 0.99 -2.89
CA ASN A 112 -16.46 1.42 -2.23
C ASN A 112 -17.67 1.06 -3.09
N PHE A 113 -18.48 0.12 -2.61
CA PHE A 113 -19.65 -0.33 -3.33
C PHE A 113 -20.73 -0.89 -2.42
N THR A 114 -21.98 -0.77 -2.85
CA THR A 114 -23.14 -1.33 -2.15
C THR A 114 -23.59 -2.64 -2.78
N VAL A 115 -23.76 -3.68 -1.96
CA VAL A 115 -24.24 -4.98 -2.42
C VAL A 115 -25.73 -4.91 -2.72
N THR A 116 -26.10 -4.92 -4.00
CA THR A 116 -27.48 -4.63 -4.43
C THR A 116 -28.11 -5.82 -5.13
N GLY A 117 -29.16 -6.39 -4.53
CA GLY A 117 -29.96 -7.45 -5.15
C GLY A 117 -29.29 -8.83 -5.21
N GLN A 118 -28.16 -9.01 -4.53
CA GLN A 118 -27.38 -10.25 -4.54
C GLN A 118 -27.40 -10.89 -3.16
N ARG A 119 -27.37 -12.23 -3.12
CA ARG A 119 -27.31 -12.99 -1.86
C ARG A 119 -26.73 -14.37 -2.13
N GLY A 120 -25.70 -14.73 -1.38
CA GLY A 120 -25.04 -15.99 -1.57
C GLY A 120 -23.53 -15.97 -1.48
N THR A 121 -22.88 -16.72 -2.36
CA THR A 121 -21.42 -16.78 -2.45
C THR A 121 -20.96 -16.16 -3.76
N LEU A 122 -19.89 -15.38 -3.65
CA LEU A 122 -19.08 -14.85 -4.75
C LEU A 122 -17.60 -15.02 -4.36
N LEU A 123 -16.69 -14.45 -5.13
CA LEU A 123 -15.27 -14.43 -4.81
C LEU A 123 -14.68 -13.04 -5.06
N TRP A 124 -13.54 -12.77 -4.44
CA TRP A 124 -12.68 -11.66 -4.81
C TRP A 124 -11.34 -12.24 -5.25
N HIS A 125 -10.66 -11.58 -6.18
CA HIS A 125 -9.34 -12.01 -6.64
C HIS A 125 -8.54 -10.86 -7.23
N ALA A 126 -7.21 -11.01 -7.31
CA ALA A 126 -6.39 -10.06 -8.06
C ALA A 126 -6.81 -10.02 -9.54
N HIS A 127 -6.81 -8.84 -10.16
CA HIS A 127 -7.22 -8.69 -11.57
C HIS A 127 -6.16 -7.94 -12.37
N ILE A 128 -4.93 -8.42 -12.20
CA ILE A 128 -3.72 -8.05 -12.92
C ILE A 128 -2.71 -9.19 -12.74
N LEU A 129 -1.94 -9.46 -13.81
CA LEU A 129 -0.96 -10.56 -13.81
C LEU A 129 -1.63 -11.92 -13.48
N TRP A 130 -0.86 -12.98 -13.28
CA TRP A 130 -1.35 -14.27 -12.77
C TRP A 130 -1.42 -14.30 -11.23
N LEU A 131 -1.45 -13.13 -10.57
CA LEU A 131 -1.44 -13.02 -9.11
C LEU A 131 -2.66 -13.69 -8.46
N ARG A 132 -3.80 -13.82 -9.15
CA ARG A 132 -4.98 -14.50 -8.60
C ARG A 132 -4.76 -15.98 -8.32
N ALA A 133 -3.65 -16.58 -8.75
CA ALA A 133 -3.27 -17.93 -8.33
C ALA A 133 -3.13 -18.03 -6.80
N THR A 134 -2.77 -16.93 -6.14
CA THR A 134 -2.54 -16.88 -4.68
C THR A 134 -3.26 -15.73 -3.98
N VAL A 135 -3.69 -14.71 -4.74
CA VAL A 135 -4.43 -13.54 -4.24
C VAL A 135 -5.92 -13.69 -4.58
N HIS A 136 -6.63 -14.50 -3.82
CA HIS A 136 -8.08 -14.71 -3.94
C HIS A 136 -8.72 -15.09 -2.61
N GLY A 137 -10.03 -14.94 -2.50
CA GLY A 137 -10.81 -15.39 -1.34
C GLY A 137 -12.32 -15.30 -1.59
N GLY A 138 -13.11 -15.80 -0.64
CA GLY A 138 -14.57 -15.81 -0.78
C GLY A 138 -15.24 -14.48 -0.42
N ILE A 139 -16.39 -14.22 -1.02
CA ILE A 139 -17.36 -13.21 -0.59
C ILE A 139 -18.64 -13.93 -0.20
N VAL A 140 -19.12 -13.73 1.02
CA VAL A 140 -20.39 -14.28 1.51
C VAL A 140 -21.37 -13.14 1.74
N ILE A 141 -22.44 -13.14 0.96
CA ILE A 141 -23.54 -12.19 1.03
C ILE A 141 -24.72 -12.88 1.69
N LEU A 142 -24.92 -12.63 2.97
CA LEU A 142 -26.06 -13.16 3.71
C LEU A 142 -27.36 -12.46 3.26
N PRO A 143 -28.52 -13.12 3.40
CA PRO A 143 -29.81 -12.44 3.23
C PRO A 143 -29.92 -11.19 4.12
N LYS A 144 -30.80 -10.25 3.74
CA LYS A 144 -31.20 -9.15 4.61
C LYS A 144 -31.57 -9.65 6.01
N ARG A 145 -31.37 -8.81 7.04
CA ARG A 145 -31.74 -9.18 8.41
C ARG A 145 -33.22 -9.59 8.45
N HIS A 146 -33.52 -10.64 9.21
CA HIS A 146 -34.87 -11.22 9.34
C HIS A 146 -35.47 -11.82 8.06
N VAL A 147 -34.70 -11.90 6.96
CA VAL A 147 -35.11 -12.61 5.75
C VAL A 147 -34.48 -14.02 5.78
N PRO A 148 -35.28 -15.09 5.88
CA PRO A 148 -34.74 -16.45 5.86
C PRO A 148 -34.31 -16.87 4.46
N TYR A 149 -33.44 -17.88 4.41
CA TYR A 149 -33.18 -18.64 3.18
C TYR A 149 -34.48 -19.24 2.62
N PRO A 150 -34.58 -19.46 1.29
CA PRO A 150 -35.73 -20.13 0.68
C PRO A 150 -35.73 -21.66 0.91
N PHE A 151 -34.76 -22.16 1.66
CA PHE A 151 -34.59 -23.55 2.09
C PHE A 151 -34.29 -23.57 3.60
N PRO A 152 -34.42 -24.73 4.28
CA PRO A 152 -34.11 -24.84 5.70
C PRO A 152 -32.71 -24.31 6.03
N ALA A 153 -32.60 -23.49 7.08
CA ALA A 153 -31.33 -22.91 7.47
C ALA A 153 -30.32 -24.03 7.82
N PRO A 154 -29.10 -24.00 7.27
CA PRO A 154 -28.09 -25.00 7.58
C PRO A 154 -27.63 -24.88 9.03
N HIS A 155 -27.13 -25.99 9.60
CA HIS A 155 -26.52 -26.00 10.92
C HIS A 155 -25.26 -25.12 10.97
N LYS A 156 -24.39 -25.22 9.95
CA LYS A 156 -23.19 -24.40 9.75
C LYS A 156 -22.94 -24.17 8.27
N GLU A 157 -22.21 -23.11 7.96
CA GLU A 157 -21.78 -22.75 6.62
C GLU A 157 -20.25 -22.81 6.53
N VAL A 158 -19.71 -23.33 5.43
CA VAL A 158 -18.27 -23.53 5.25
C VAL A 158 -17.87 -23.11 3.84
N VAL A 159 -16.86 -22.24 3.75
CA VAL A 159 -16.28 -21.81 2.47
C VAL A 159 -15.24 -22.84 2.01
N VAL A 160 -15.38 -23.28 0.76
CA VAL A 160 -14.51 -24.27 0.11
C VAL A 160 -13.96 -23.67 -1.17
N VAL A 161 -12.71 -23.25 -1.15
CA VAL A 161 -12.02 -22.63 -2.29
C VAL A 161 -11.20 -23.70 -3.01
N LEU A 162 -11.56 -23.99 -4.25
CA LEU A 162 -10.78 -24.81 -5.16
C LEU A 162 -9.77 -23.93 -5.88
N GLY A 163 -8.55 -24.42 -6.10
CA GLY A 163 -7.53 -23.66 -6.81
C GLY A 163 -6.38 -24.54 -7.29
N GLU A 164 -5.37 -23.90 -7.86
CA GLU A 164 -4.18 -24.56 -8.43
C GLU A 164 -2.90 -24.07 -7.75
N TRP A 165 -1.87 -24.91 -7.75
CA TRP A 165 -0.56 -24.60 -7.20
C TRP A 165 0.55 -24.93 -8.19
N TRP A 166 1.39 -23.94 -8.51
CA TRP A 166 2.67 -24.14 -9.18
C TRP A 166 3.81 -24.16 -8.15
N LYS A 167 4.84 -24.97 -8.33
CA LYS A 167 6.11 -24.84 -7.60
C LYS A 167 6.92 -23.65 -8.10
N SER A 168 6.82 -23.35 -9.40
CA SER A 168 7.43 -22.18 -10.03
C SER A 168 6.68 -20.88 -9.72
N ASP A 169 7.33 -19.73 -9.85
CA ASP A 169 6.66 -18.43 -9.85
C ASP A 169 5.70 -18.33 -11.06
N THR A 170 4.42 -18.06 -10.82
CA THR A 170 3.40 -18.01 -11.86
C THR A 170 3.66 -16.88 -12.86
N GLU A 171 4.28 -15.78 -12.41
CA GLU A 171 4.70 -14.71 -13.31
C GLU A 171 5.84 -15.15 -14.23
N ALA A 172 6.77 -15.96 -13.74
CA ALA A 172 7.82 -16.50 -14.58
C ALA A 172 7.25 -17.45 -15.66
N VAL A 173 6.28 -18.29 -15.27
CA VAL A 173 5.59 -19.22 -16.18
C VAL A 173 4.94 -18.49 -17.35
N ILE A 174 4.12 -17.46 -17.07
CA ILE A 174 3.44 -16.72 -18.14
C ILE A 174 4.41 -15.85 -18.96
N ASN A 175 5.42 -15.25 -18.33
CA ASN A 175 6.40 -14.44 -19.06
C ASN A 175 7.24 -15.29 -20.02
N GLU A 176 7.60 -16.52 -19.65
CA GLU A 176 8.25 -17.47 -20.54
C GLU A 176 7.35 -17.89 -21.71
N ALA A 177 6.07 -18.16 -21.45
CA ALA A 177 5.08 -18.49 -22.48
C ALA A 177 4.92 -17.33 -23.49
N MET A 178 4.75 -16.09 -23.01
CA MET A 178 4.61 -14.91 -23.86
C MET A 178 5.88 -14.59 -24.66
N LYS A 179 7.06 -14.89 -24.11
CA LYS A 179 8.35 -14.72 -24.79
C LYS A 179 8.58 -15.78 -25.86
N SER A 180 8.31 -17.04 -25.55
CA SER A 180 8.51 -18.18 -26.45
C SER A 180 7.45 -18.25 -27.56
N GLY A 181 6.24 -17.75 -27.29
CA GLY A 181 5.07 -17.91 -28.15
C GLY A 181 4.34 -19.26 -27.96
N LEU A 182 4.74 -20.05 -26.96
CA LEU A 182 4.17 -21.36 -26.62
C LEU A 182 3.17 -21.25 -25.45
N ALA A 183 2.46 -22.35 -25.18
CA ALA A 183 1.58 -22.44 -24.02
C ALA A 183 2.37 -22.49 -22.69
N PRO A 184 1.84 -21.92 -21.60
CA PRO A 184 2.45 -22.00 -20.27
C PRO A 184 2.40 -23.43 -19.72
N ASN A 185 3.31 -23.74 -18.80
CA ASN A 185 3.28 -25.00 -18.06
C ASN A 185 2.02 -25.09 -17.18
N VAL A 186 1.42 -26.28 -17.13
CA VAL A 186 0.29 -26.61 -16.22
C VAL A 186 0.71 -26.55 -14.75
N SER A 187 -0.27 -26.51 -13.84
CA SER A 187 -0.01 -26.51 -12.40
C SER A 187 0.62 -27.83 -11.92
N ASP A 188 1.25 -27.80 -10.75
CA ASP A 188 1.84 -28.99 -10.12
C ASP A 188 0.83 -29.75 -9.24
N GLY A 189 -0.30 -29.13 -8.91
CA GLY A 189 -1.29 -29.70 -8.00
C GLY A 189 -2.53 -28.84 -7.84
N HIS A 190 -3.70 -29.48 -7.85
CA HIS A 190 -4.95 -28.89 -7.40
C HIS A 190 -4.98 -28.76 -5.87
N THR A 191 -5.77 -27.81 -5.37
CA THR A 191 -5.90 -27.54 -3.95
C THR A 191 -7.34 -27.32 -3.52
N ILE A 192 -7.66 -27.73 -2.28
CA ILE A 192 -8.89 -27.39 -1.57
C ILE A 192 -8.51 -26.57 -0.34
N ASN A 193 -9.03 -25.34 -0.26
CA ASN A 193 -8.66 -24.32 0.71
C ASN A 193 -7.13 -24.10 0.78
N GLY A 194 -6.46 -24.16 -0.37
CA GLY A 194 -5.01 -24.00 -0.49
C GLY A 194 -4.19 -25.22 -0.08
N HIS A 195 -4.80 -26.38 0.19
CA HIS A 195 -4.10 -27.63 0.50
C HIS A 195 -4.29 -28.66 -0.62
N PRO A 196 -3.22 -29.31 -1.13
CA PRO A 196 -3.33 -30.37 -2.13
C PRO A 196 -3.87 -31.69 -1.56
N GLY A 197 -3.84 -31.84 -0.23
CA GLY A 197 -4.17 -33.07 0.48
C GLY A 197 -2.92 -33.90 0.84
N PRO A 198 -3.11 -35.04 1.52
CA PRO A 198 -2.00 -35.86 2.00
C PRO A 198 -1.23 -36.52 0.84
N MET A 199 0.11 -36.40 0.86
CA MET A 199 0.99 -37.08 -0.10
C MET A 199 2.02 -37.97 0.63
N SER A 200 2.21 -39.19 0.12
CA SER A 200 3.11 -40.20 0.72
C SER A 200 4.59 -39.79 0.74
N THR A 201 5.00 -38.90 -0.17
CA THR A 201 6.40 -38.48 -0.36
C THR A 201 6.77 -37.20 0.41
N CYS A 202 5.82 -36.57 1.12
CA CYS A 202 6.03 -35.25 1.70
C CYS A 202 5.47 -35.11 3.12
N ALA A 203 6.33 -35.14 4.15
CA ALA A 203 5.93 -35.06 5.55
C ALA A 203 5.18 -33.76 5.93
N THR A 204 5.49 -32.63 5.27
CA THR A 204 4.78 -31.34 5.49
C THR A 204 3.41 -31.26 4.82
N SER A 205 3.04 -32.24 3.98
CA SER A 205 1.70 -32.31 3.34
C SER A 205 0.67 -33.09 4.17
N GLN A 206 1.01 -33.50 5.40
CA GLN A 206 0.18 -34.41 6.18
C GLN A 206 -1.17 -33.83 6.68
N ASP A 207 -1.39 -32.52 6.64
CA ASP A 207 -2.69 -31.92 6.97
C ASP A 207 -3.38 -31.33 5.73
N GLY A 208 -4.19 -32.17 5.07
CA GLY A 208 -5.25 -31.71 4.16
C GLY A 208 -6.37 -31.02 4.92
N PHE A 209 -7.24 -30.30 4.19
CA PHE A 209 -8.41 -29.65 4.81
C PHE A 209 -9.37 -30.71 5.40
N LYS A 210 -9.82 -30.50 6.64
CA LYS A 210 -10.73 -31.40 7.37
C LYS A 210 -12.01 -30.64 7.76
N LEU A 211 -13.13 -31.03 7.19
CA LEU A 211 -14.45 -30.53 7.56
C LEU A 211 -15.06 -31.40 8.66
N LYS A 212 -15.17 -30.87 9.87
CA LYS A 212 -15.83 -31.58 10.99
C LYS A 212 -17.35 -31.47 10.91
N VAL A 213 -18.05 -32.59 11.00
CA VAL A 213 -19.52 -32.67 10.94
C VAL A 213 -20.11 -33.49 12.09
N ASP A 214 -21.32 -33.12 12.52
CA ASP A 214 -22.09 -33.81 13.54
C ASP A 214 -23.18 -34.64 12.85
N SER A 215 -23.35 -35.89 13.29
CA SER A 215 -24.31 -36.82 12.69
C SER A 215 -25.73 -36.24 12.67
N GLY A 216 -26.42 -36.40 11.53
CA GLY A 216 -27.77 -35.91 11.28
C GLY A 216 -27.91 -34.40 11.07
N LYS A 217 -26.82 -33.62 11.06
CA LYS A 217 -26.85 -32.17 10.77
C LYS A 217 -26.61 -31.87 9.29
N THR A 218 -27.16 -30.77 8.81
CA THR A 218 -26.98 -30.29 7.43
C THR A 218 -26.04 -29.09 7.39
N TYR A 219 -25.03 -29.13 6.53
CA TYR A 219 -24.02 -28.09 6.33
C TYR A 219 -24.19 -27.47 4.95
N MET A 220 -23.99 -26.16 4.84
CA MET A 220 -23.91 -25.51 3.53
C MET A 220 -22.45 -25.33 3.13
N LEU A 221 -22.02 -26.01 2.09
CA LEU A 221 -20.71 -25.84 1.49
C LEU A 221 -20.80 -24.75 0.42
N ARG A 222 -20.04 -23.68 0.58
CA ARG A 222 -19.95 -22.54 -0.33
C ARG A 222 -18.71 -22.73 -1.22
N ILE A 223 -18.91 -23.43 -2.33
CA ILE A 223 -17.82 -23.88 -3.21
C ILE A 223 -17.49 -22.79 -4.21
N ILE A 224 -16.21 -22.47 -4.33
CA ILE A 224 -15.67 -21.43 -5.20
C ILE A 224 -14.58 -22.07 -6.04
N ASN A 225 -14.61 -21.90 -7.37
CA ASN A 225 -13.46 -22.25 -8.19
C ASN A 225 -12.60 -21.01 -8.50
N ALA A 226 -11.46 -20.91 -7.82
CA ALA A 226 -10.44 -19.90 -7.99
C ALA A 226 -9.22 -20.41 -8.78
N ALA A 227 -9.31 -21.59 -9.40
CA ALA A 227 -8.31 -22.09 -10.35
C ALA A 227 -8.12 -21.10 -11.52
N LEU A 228 -6.94 -21.13 -12.14
CA LEU A 228 -6.61 -20.24 -13.24
C LEU A 228 -7.08 -20.79 -14.57
N ASN A 229 -6.91 -22.09 -14.81
CA ASN A 229 -6.99 -22.63 -16.17
C ASN A 229 -7.83 -23.92 -16.28
N GLU A 230 -8.51 -24.36 -15.23
CA GLU A 230 -9.20 -25.67 -15.24
C GLU A 230 -10.61 -25.64 -14.61
N GLU A 231 -11.58 -26.24 -15.30
CA GLU A 231 -12.87 -26.61 -14.71
C GLU A 231 -12.70 -27.85 -13.83
N LEU A 232 -13.38 -27.88 -12.69
CA LEU A 232 -13.18 -28.93 -11.70
C LEU A 232 -14.48 -29.67 -11.42
N PHE A 233 -14.38 -31.00 -11.37
CA PHE A 233 -15.34 -31.83 -10.67
C PHE A 233 -15.10 -31.78 -9.17
N PHE A 234 -16.17 -31.59 -8.40
CA PHE A 234 -16.17 -31.67 -6.94
C PHE A 234 -17.11 -32.77 -6.46
N LYS A 235 -16.62 -33.66 -5.59
CA LYS A 235 -17.38 -34.82 -5.08
C LYS A 235 -17.03 -35.11 -3.62
N VAL A 236 -18.03 -35.57 -2.86
CA VAL A 236 -17.86 -36.04 -1.46
C VAL A 236 -18.29 -37.49 -1.36
N ALA A 237 -17.40 -38.36 -0.87
CA ALA A 237 -17.66 -39.79 -0.77
C ALA A 237 -18.91 -40.06 0.08
N GLY A 238 -19.84 -40.87 -0.44
CA GLY A 238 -21.05 -41.29 0.26
C GLY A 238 -22.13 -40.21 0.47
N HIS A 239 -21.90 -38.96 0.09
CA HIS A 239 -22.85 -37.87 0.35
C HIS A 239 -23.47 -37.32 -0.93
N GLN A 240 -24.79 -37.14 -0.91
CA GLN A 240 -25.50 -36.38 -1.95
C GLN A 240 -25.43 -34.87 -1.64
N LEU A 241 -25.27 -34.06 -2.68
CA LEU A 241 -25.16 -32.61 -2.61
C LEU A 241 -26.44 -31.99 -3.17
N THR A 242 -27.16 -31.22 -2.36
CA THR A 242 -28.35 -30.48 -2.84
C THR A 242 -27.93 -29.07 -3.23
N VAL A 243 -27.88 -28.78 -4.53
CA VAL A 243 -27.54 -27.46 -5.07
C VAL A 243 -28.68 -26.49 -4.77
N VAL A 244 -28.37 -25.34 -4.17
CA VAL A 244 -29.39 -24.36 -3.76
C VAL A 244 -29.10 -22.93 -4.24
N GLU A 245 -27.88 -22.68 -4.71
CA GLU A 245 -27.45 -21.35 -5.12
C GLU A 245 -26.22 -21.44 -6.04
N VAL A 246 -26.12 -20.54 -7.01
CA VAL A 246 -24.95 -20.34 -7.87
C VAL A 246 -24.77 -18.85 -8.11
N ASP A 247 -23.54 -18.35 -8.07
CA ASP A 247 -23.21 -16.95 -8.39
C ASP A 247 -24.06 -15.90 -7.64
N ALA A 248 -24.29 -16.14 -6.35
CA ALA A 248 -25.17 -15.37 -5.47
C ALA A 248 -26.62 -15.22 -5.97
N ILE A 249 -27.13 -16.25 -6.64
CA ILE A 249 -28.52 -16.41 -7.05
C ILE A 249 -29.07 -17.78 -6.62
N TYR A 250 -30.25 -17.79 -6.02
CA TYR A 250 -30.92 -19.04 -5.65
C TYR A 250 -31.37 -19.85 -6.86
N THR A 251 -31.16 -21.16 -6.79
CA THR A 251 -31.61 -22.12 -7.80
C THR A 251 -32.88 -22.83 -7.35
N LYS A 252 -33.55 -23.49 -8.30
CA LYS A 252 -34.45 -24.60 -7.94
C LYS A 252 -33.59 -25.73 -7.36
N PRO A 253 -33.86 -26.19 -6.14
CA PRO A 253 -33.00 -27.20 -5.54
C PRO A 253 -33.04 -28.52 -6.32
N PHE A 254 -31.86 -29.10 -6.56
CA PHE A 254 -31.73 -30.45 -7.12
C PHE A 254 -30.56 -31.17 -6.45
N LYS A 255 -30.62 -32.51 -6.44
CA LYS A 255 -29.58 -33.35 -5.85
C LYS A 255 -28.63 -33.84 -6.94
N THR A 256 -27.35 -33.86 -6.63
CA THR A 256 -26.30 -34.43 -7.46
C THR A 256 -25.23 -35.08 -6.58
N ASP A 257 -24.50 -36.05 -7.09
CA ASP A 257 -23.32 -36.60 -6.43
C ASP A 257 -22.05 -35.82 -6.79
N THR A 258 -22.06 -35.14 -7.94
CA THR A 258 -20.91 -34.47 -8.54
C THR A 258 -21.30 -33.08 -9.03
N ILE A 259 -20.46 -32.09 -8.74
CA ILE A 259 -20.60 -30.72 -9.24
C ILE A 259 -19.53 -30.49 -10.30
N LEU A 260 -19.90 -29.86 -11.41
CA LEU A 260 -18.94 -29.22 -12.30
C LEU A 260 -18.90 -27.72 -11.99
N ILE A 261 -17.72 -27.17 -11.81
CA ILE A 261 -17.55 -25.74 -11.52
C ILE A 261 -16.36 -25.17 -12.28
N ALA A 262 -16.61 -24.14 -13.07
CA ALA A 262 -15.58 -23.49 -13.88
C ALA A 262 -14.89 -22.33 -13.12
N PRO A 263 -13.67 -21.92 -13.48
CA PRO A 263 -13.02 -20.73 -12.92
C PRO A 263 -13.94 -19.51 -12.90
N GLY A 264 -14.01 -18.85 -11.74
CA GLY A 264 -14.88 -17.70 -11.50
C GLY A 264 -16.32 -18.05 -11.12
N GLN A 265 -16.76 -19.30 -11.25
CA GLN A 265 -18.08 -19.72 -10.78
C GLN A 265 -18.08 -20.03 -9.29
N THR A 266 -19.27 -19.92 -8.68
CA THR A 266 -19.54 -20.35 -7.31
C THR A 266 -20.79 -21.22 -7.25
N THR A 267 -20.84 -22.17 -6.31
CA THR A 267 -21.99 -23.06 -6.11
C THR A 267 -22.14 -23.39 -4.63
N ASN A 268 -23.31 -23.14 -4.06
CA ASN A 268 -23.62 -23.59 -2.71
C ASN A 268 -24.44 -24.87 -2.74
N VAL A 269 -24.02 -25.82 -1.91
CA VAL A 269 -24.72 -27.09 -1.73
C VAL A 269 -25.01 -27.37 -0.27
N LEU A 270 -26.16 -27.98 -0.01
CA LEU A 270 -26.47 -28.58 1.28
C LEU A 270 -25.98 -30.03 1.29
N LEU A 271 -25.14 -30.34 2.27
CA LEU A 271 -24.67 -31.68 2.59
C LEU A 271 -25.25 -32.08 3.94
N THR A 272 -26.03 -33.15 3.98
CA THR A 272 -26.51 -33.74 5.23
C THR A 272 -25.54 -34.81 5.67
N ALA A 273 -25.08 -34.76 6.92
CA ALA A 273 -24.19 -35.74 7.51
C ALA A 273 -24.98 -36.99 7.94
N ASP A 274 -25.47 -37.75 6.95
CA ASP A 274 -26.37 -38.90 7.12
C ASP A 274 -25.66 -40.27 7.02
N GLN A 275 -24.33 -40.28 6.91
CA GLN A 275 -23.53 -41.49 6.85
C GLN A 275 -23.13 -41.98 8.25
N SER A 276 -22.63 -43.21 8.35
CA SER A 276 -22.12 -43.76 9.61
C SER A 276 -20.88 -42.99 10.10
N ALA A 277 -20.66 -42.93 11.42
CA ALA A 277 -19.52 -42.22 11.99
C ALA A 277 -18.18 -42.67 11.38
N GLY A 278 -17.50 -41.78 10.66
CA GLY A 278 -16.27 -42.08 9.93
C GLY A 278 -15.63 -40.88 9.24
N GLN A 279 -14.66 -41.17 8.37
CA GLN A 279 -14.01 -40.20 7.50
C GLN A 279 -14.41 -40.44 6.05
N TYR A 280 -14.71 -39.38 5.31
CA TYR A 280 -15.16 -39.44 3.91
C TYR A 280 -14.31 -38.52 3.04
N LEU A 281 -13.77 -39.06 1.94
CA LEU A 281 -12.91 -38.32 1.02
C LEU A 281 -13.69 -37.26 0.25
N VAL A 282 -13.09 -36.09 0.10
CA VAL A 282 -13.52 -35.01 -0.80
C VAL A 282 -12.48 -34.89 -1.91
N THR A 283 -12.93 -34.85 -3.16
CA THR A 283 -12.04 -34.77 -4.33
C THR A 283 -12.37 -33.55 -5.19
N ALA A 284 -11.34 -32.85 -5.65
CA ALA A 284 -11.38 -31.82 -6.69
C ALA A 284 -10.45 -32.24 -7.84
N SER A 285 -11.03 -32.61 -8.98
CA SER A 285 -10.32 -33.18 -10.13
C SER A 285 -10.69 -32.46 -11.43
N PRO A 286 -9.79 -32.38 -12.42
CA PRO A 286 -10.05 -31.64 -13.65
C PRO A 286 -11.14 -32.28 -14.51
N PHE A 287 -11.90 -31.43 -15.19
CA PHE A 287 -12.74 -31.75 -16.34
C PHE A 287 -12.07 -31.22 -17.61
N MET A 288 -12.03 -32.06 -18.64
CA MET A 288 -11.38 -31.79 -19.91
C MET A 288 -12.27 -32.33 -21.04
N ASP A 289 -12.86 -31.43 -21.82
CA ASP A 289 -13.66 -31.76 -23.02
C ASP A 289 -12.91 -31.56 -24.34
N SER A 290 -11.63 -31.17 -24.27
CA SER A 290 -10.71 -30.98 -25.41
C SER A 290 -9.30 -31.49 -25.09
N PRO A 291 -8.52 -31.97 -26.08
CA PRO A 291 -7.22 -32.62 -25.84
C PRO A 291 -6.10 -31.61 -25.52
N ILE A 292 -6.25 -30.88 -24.41
CA ILE A 292 -5.29 -29.93 -23.87
C ILE A 292 -4.59 -30.53 -22.64
N ALA A 293 -3.39 -30.04 -22.33
CA ALA A 293 -2.69 -30.47 -21.12
C ALA A 293 -3.40 -29.91 -19.88
N VAL A 294 -3.64 -30.76 -18.88
CA VAL A 294 -4.16 -30.40 -17.55
C VAL A 294 -3.30 -31.04 -16.46
N ASP A 295 -3.38 -30.52 -15.25
CA ASP A 295 -2.77 -31.14 -14.09
C ASP A 295 -3.52 -32.42 -13.69
N ASN A 296 -2.79 -33.52 -13.50
CA ASN A 296 -3.35 -34.81 -13.11
C ASN A 296 -3.39 -35.04 -11.59
N ASN A 297 -2.85 -34.11 -10.79
CA ASN A 297 -2.82 -34.23 -9.33
C ASN A 297 -4.12 -33.71 -8.70
N THR A 298 -5.04 -34.63 -8.43
CA THR A 298 -6.34 -34.36 -7.78
C THR A 298 -6.16 -33.79 -6.37
N GLY A 299 -6.82 -32.68 -6.09
CA GLY A 299 -6.85 -32.06 -4.77
C GLY A 299 -7.77 -32.84 -3.83
N THR A 300 -7.33 -33.11 -2.60
CA THR A 300 -8.11 -33.91 -1.64
C THR A 300 -8.28 -33.26 -0.26
N ALA A 301 -9.42 -33.53 0.35
CA ALA A 301 -9.80 -33.11 1.70
C ALA A 301 -10.65 -34.22 2.36
N THR A 302 -11.03 -34.08 3.63
CA THR A 302 -11.91 -35.06 4.30
C THR A 302 -13.07 -34.41 5.04
N VAL A 303 -14.23 -35.06 5.00
CA VAL A 303 -15.34 -34.85 5.94
C VAL A 303 -15.16 -35.82 7.10
N HIS A 304 -15.11 -35.30 8.33
CA HIS A 304 -14.84 -36.05 9.54
C HIS A 304 -16.01 -35.94 10.51
N TYR A 305 -16.67 -37.06 10.78
CA TYR A 305 -17.74 -37.14 11.76
C TYR A 305 -17.16 -37.02 13.18
N THR A 306 -17.75 -36.19 14.02
CA THR A 306 -17.22 -35.87 15.37
C THR A 306 -17.30 -37.05 16.34
N ASP A 307 -18.19 -38.00 16.09
CA ASP A 307 -18.37 -39.27 16.80
C ASP A 307 -17.51 -40.41 16.22
N ALA A 308 -16.70 -40.15 15.19
CA ALA A 308 -15.80 -41.15 14.62
C ALA A 308 -14.62 -41.46 15.56
N VAL A 309 -14.28 -42.74 15.70
CA VAL A 309 -13.09 -43.20 16.44
C VAL A 309 -11.85 -43.03 15.54
N SER A 310 -10.70 -42.68 16.13
CA SER A 310 -9.46 -42.38 15.41
C SER A 310 -8.90 -43.52 14.55
N THR A 311 -9.41 -44.74 14.70
CA THR A 311 -9.02 -45.94 13.93
C THR A 311 -9.85 -46.16 12.65
N ASN A 312 -10.90 -45.36 12.40
CA ASN A 312 -11.78 -45.57 11.24
C ASN A 312 -11.05 -45.24 9.93
N ALA A 313 -11.05 -46.20 8.99
CA ALA A 313 -10.49 -46.00 7.65
C ALA A 313 -11.28 -44.93 6.88
N ILE A 314 -10.59 -44.20 5.99
CA ILE A 314 -11.22 -43.18 5.14
C ILE A 314 -12.04 -43.88 4.06
N THR A 315 -13.33 -43.57 3.99
CA THR A 315 -14.21 -43.96 2.89
C THR A 315 -13.82 -43.18 1.65
N THR A 316 -13.32 -43.87 0.63
CA THR A 316 -12.83 -43.29 -0.61
C THR A 316 -13.94 -43.11 -1.64
N THR A 317 -13.72 -42.24 -2.62
CA THR A 317 -14.54 -42.12 -3.83
C THR A 317 -13.63 -41.89 -5.02
N ASN A 318 -14.04 -42.36 -6.20
CA ASN A 318 -13.32 -42.08 -7.43
C ASN A 318 -13.91 -40.82 -8.08
N PRO A 319 -13.07 -39.85 -8.49
CA PRO A 319 -13.54 -38.75 -9.31
C PRO A 319 -14.05 -39.27 -10.66
N PRO A 320 -14.96 -38.53 -11.32
CA PRO A 320 -15.31 -38.84 -12.71
C PRO A 320 -14.06 -38.84 -13.62
N PRO A 321 -14.08 -39.59 -14.73
CA PRO A 321 -13.07 -39.44 -15.78
C PRO A 321 -12.98 -37.98 -16.24
N GLN A 322 -11.78 -37.52 -16.60
CA GLN A 322 -11.56 -36.13 -17.04
C GLN A 322 -12.47 -35.73 -18.21
N ASN A 323 -12.76 -36.65 -19.11
CA ASN A 323 -13.64 -36.46 -20.27
C ASN A 323 -15.10 -36.85 -20.03
N ALA A 324 -15.58 -36.80 -18.79
CA ALA A 324 -16.95 -37.18 -18.43
C ALA A 324 -17.99 -36.11 -18.82
N THR A 325 -18.05 -35.75 -20.11
CA THR A 325 -19.00 -34.77 -20.66
C THR A 325 -20.46 -35.04 -20.27
N PRO A 326 -20.97 -36.29 -20.23
CA PRO A 326 -22.34 -36.53 -19.77
C PRO A 326 -22.59 -36.11 -18.31
N VAL A 327 -21.60 -36.26 -17.42
CA VAL A 327 -21.72 -35.82 -16.01
C VAL A 327 -21.74 -34.30 -15.94
N ALA A 328 -20.84 -33.65 -16.67
CA ALA A 328 -20.78 -32.20 -16.82
C ALA A 328 -22.11 -31.62 -17.35
N SER A 329 -22.61 -32.13 -18.48
CA SER A 329 -23.86 -31.67 -19.09
C SER A 329 -25.07 -31.88 -18.19
N ASN A 330 -25.18 -33.03 -17.52
CA ASN A 330 -26.29 -33.29 -16.60
C ASN A 330 -26.36 -32.27 -15.45
N PHE A 331 -25.20 -31.85 -14.93
CA PHE A 331 -25.14 -30.80 -13.91
C PHE A 331 -25.59 -29.45 -14.47
N ILE A 332 -25.05 -29.06 -15.65
CA ILE A 332 -25.37 -27.79 -16.30
C ILE A 332 -26.87 -27.71 -16.63
N ASP A 333 -27.43 -28.77 -17.23
CA ASP A 333 -28.83 -28.84 -17.68
C ASP A 333 -29.83 -28.81 -16.51
N SER A 334 -29.39 -29.18 -15.31
CA SER A 334 -30.20 -29.18 -14.09
C SER A 334 -30.36 -27.79 -13.47
N LEU A 335 -29.51 -26.83 -13.84
CA LEU A 335 -29.53 -25.48 -13.27
C LEU A 335 -30.71 -24.67 -13.79
N ARG A 336 -31.55 -24.22 -12.85
CA ARG A 336 -32.67 -23.30 -13.13
C ARG A 336 -32.75 -22.25 -12.04
N SER A 337 -33.09 -21.03 -12.43
CA SER A 337 -33.39 -19.97 -11.46
C SER A 337 -34.59 -20.36 -10.62
N LEU A 338 -34.59 -20.01 -9.32
CA LEU A 338 -35.69 -20.33 -8.41
C LEU A 338 -37.06 -19.87 -8.95
N ASN A 339 -37.10 -18.72 -9.62
CA ASN A 339 -38.26 -18.12 -10.30
C ASN A 339 -39.56 -18.21 -9.49
N SER A 340 -39.54 -17.61 -8.30
CA SER A 340 -40.68 -17.55 -7.38
C SER A 340 -41.25 -16.14 -7.31
N LYS A 341 -42.42 -15.97 -6.68
CA LYS A 341 -43.01 -14.63 -6.44
C LYS A 341 -42.04 -13.68 -5.72
N LYS A 342 -41.23 -14.21 -4.80
CA LYS A 342 -40.25 -13.44 -4.01
C LYS A 342 -38.93 -13.22 -4.75
N TYR A 343 -38.52 -14.19 -5.57
CA TYR A 343 -37.28 -14.16 -6.33
C TYR A 343 -37.58 -14.45 -7.82
N PRO A 344 -38.15 -13.49 -8.55
CA PRO A 344 -38.56 -13.70 -9.93
C PRO A 344 -37.37 -13.68 -10.89
N ALA A 345 -37.38 -14.56 -11.90
CA ALA A 345 -36.41 -14.52 -13.00
C ALA A 345 -36.87 -13.47 -14.03
N LYS A 346 -36.22 -12.29 -14.03
CA LYS A 346 -36.60 -11.15 -14.89
C LYS A 346 -35.92 -11.21 -16.27
N VAL A 347 -36.19 -12.27 -17.02
CA VAL A 347 -35.58 -12.51 -18.34
C VAL A 347 -36.02 -11.43 -19.34
N PRO A 348 -35.09 -10.72 -20.02
CA PRO A 348 -35.46 -9.82 -21.12
C PRO A 348 -36.14 -10.58 -22.27
N LEU A 349 -37.39 -10.26 -22.55
CA LEU A 349 -38.16 -10.89 -23.65
C LEU A 349 -38.06 -10.09 -24.96
N LYS A 350 -38.13 -8.76 -24.85
CA LYS A 350 -37.82 -7.84 -25.94
C LYS A 350 -36.31 -7.60 -25.95
N LEU A 351 -35.74 -7.48 -27.15
CA LEU A 351 -34.30 -7.29 -27.37
C LEU A 351 -34.08 -6.01 -28.18
N ASP A 352 -33.11 -5.22 -27.74
CA ASP A 352 -32.61 -4.05 -28.49
C ASP A 352 -31.35 -4.42 -29.29
N HIS A 353 -30.53 -5.34 -28.77
CA HIS A 353 -29.35 -5.88 -29.44
C HIS A 353 -29.40 -7.41 -29.51
N SER A 354 -29.01 -7.96 -30.65
CA SER A 354 -28.75 -9.40 -30.83
C SER A 354 -27.37 -9.57 -31.45
N LEU A 355 -26.43 -10.06 -30.65
CA LEU A 355 -25.01 -10.15 -30.97
C LEU A 355 -24.57 -11.61 -31.09
N LEU A 356 -23.59 -11.86 -31.96
CA LEU A 356 -22.92 -13.14 -32.09
C LEU A 356 -21.41 -12.90 -31.95
N PHE A 357 -20.82 -13.43 -30.89
CA PHE A 357 -19.40 -13.36 -30.60
C PHE A 357 -18.79 -14.73 -30.78
N THR A 358 -17.95 -14.90 -31.79
CA THR A 358 -17.07 -16.08 -31.87
C THR A 358 -15.97 -15.93 -30.82
N VAL A 359 -15.71 -16.99 -30.07
CA VAL A 359 -14.64 -17.08 -29.08
C VAL A 359 -13.72 -18.23 -29.49
N GLY A 360 -12.42 -18.02 -29.41
CA GLY A 360 -11.46 -19.10 -29.70
C GLY A 360 -10.05 -18.60 -29.93
N LEU A 361 -9.20 -19.54 -30.30
CA LEU A 361 -7.76 -19.32 -30.48
C LEU A 361 -7.39 -18.98 -31.93
N GLY A 362 -6.24 -18.35 -32.11
CA GLY A 362 -5.65 -18.03 -33.41
C GLY A 362 -4.13 -17.96 -33.33
N VAL A 363 -3.48 -17.67 -34.45
CA VAL A 363 -2.01 -17.58 -34.52
C VAL A 363 -1.61 -16.29 -35.21
N ASN A 364 -0.83 -15.46 -34.53
CA ASN A 364 -0.29 -14.24 -35.12
C ASN A 364 1.23 -14.35 -35.35
N PRO A 365 1.79 -13.67 -36.36
CA PRO A 365 3.23 -13.59 -36.56
C PRO A 365 3.95 -12.99 -35.34
N CYS A 366 5.12 -13.54 -34.99
CA CYS A 366 5.95 -13.06 -33.91
C CYS A 366 7.43 -13.28 -34.24
N SER A 367 8.12 -12.22 -34.66
CA SER A 367 9.53 -12.30 -35.08
C SER A 367 10.50 -12.72 -33.98
N THR A 368 10.12 -12.55 -32.70
CA THR A 368 10.96 -12.88 -31.54
C THR A 368 10.63 -14.24 -30.91
N CYS A 369 9.57 -14.93 -31.38
CA CYS A 369 9.10 -16.19 -30.81
C CYS A 369 9.82 -17.39 -31.45
N VAL A 370 9.85 -18.53 -30.75
CA VAL A 370 10.62 -19.73 -31.15
C VAL A 370 10.24 -20.22 -32.55
N ASN A 371 8.95 -20.20 -32.88
CA ASN A 371 8.44 -20.68 -34.17
C ASN A 371 8.10 -19.55 -35.16
N GLY A 372 8.54 -18.31 -34.91
CA GLY A 372 8.17 -17.15 -35.73
C GLY A 372 6.69 -16.73 -35.63
N SER A 373 5.93 -17.38 -34.73
CA SER A 373 4.52 -17.17 -34.49
C SER A 373 4.19 -17.32 -33.00
N ARG A 374 3.02 -16.83 -32.59
CA ARG A 374 2.49 -17.01 -31.24
C ARG A 374 1.02 -17.36 -31.28
N VAL A 375 0.59 -18.18 -30.33
CA VAL A 375 -0.83 -18.39 -30.06
C VAL A 375 -1.41 -17.09 -29.48
N VAL A 376 -2.59 -16.73 -29.96
CA VAL A 376 -3.41 -15.62 -29.49
C VAL A 376 -4.84 -16.09 -29.32
N ALA A 377 -5.67 -15.29 -28.68
CA ALA A 377 -7.06 -15.62 -28.45
C ALA A 377 -7.92 -14.38 -28.68
N ALA A 378 -9.11 -14.56 -29.25
CA ALA A 378 -9.87 -13.45 -29.81
C ALA A 378 -11.37 -13.60 -29.59
N ILE A 379 -12.06 -12.47 -29.56
CA ILE A 379 -13.51 -12.39 -29.67
C ILE A 379 -13.83 -11.71 -31.01
N ASN A 380 -14.64 -12.34 -31.87
CA ASN A 380 -14.95 -11.85 -33.23
C ASN A 380 -13.71 -11.46 -34.05
N ASN A 381 -12.66 -12.29 -33.97
CA ASN A 381 -11.38 -12.09 -34.65
C ASN A 381 -10.56 -10.86 -34.19
N VAL A 382 -10.92 -10.26 -33.04
CA VAL A 382 -10.16 -9.20 -32.39
C VAL A 382 -9.47 -9.76 -31.14
N SER A 383 -8.14 -9.85 -31.20
CA SER A 383 -7.28 -10.11 -30.05
C SER A 383 -7.05 -8.80 -29.30
N PHE A 384 -7.56 -8.72 -28.07
CA PHE A 384 -7.58 -7.47 -27.34
C PHE A 384 -6.21 -7.09 -26.79
N VAL A 385 -5.83 -5.84 -27.01
CA VAL A 385 -4.60 -5.26 -26.48
C VAL A 385 -4.93 -4.42 -25.26
N MET A 386 -4.24 -4.66 -24.14
CA MET A 386 -4.41 -3.86 -22.93
C MET A 386 -3.91 -2.42 -23.17
N PRO A 387 -4.71 -1.39 -22.87
CA PRO A 387 -4.24 -0.01 -22.94
C PRO A 387 -3.33 0.32 -21.75
N THR A 388 -2.66 1.48 -21.80
CA THR A 388 -1.85 2.02 -20.68
C THR A 388 -2.64 2.99 -19.79
N THR A 389 -3.79 3.47 -20.27
CA THR A 389 -4.77 4.27 -19.54
C THR A 389 -6.05 3.48 -19.36
N ALA A 390 -6.68 3.55 -18.18
CA ALA A 390 -7.89 2.79 -17.92
C ALA A 390 -9.03 3.18 -18.86
N LEU A 391 -9.74 2.21 -19.41
CA LEU A 391 -10.85 2.45 -20.34
C LEU A 391 -11.99 3.27 -19.74
N LEU A 392 -12.34 3.02 -18.47
CA LEU A 392 -13.35 3.79 -17.75
C LEU A 392 -12.92 5.24 -17.55
N GLN A 393 -11.64 5.46 -17.24
CA GLN A 393 -11.05 6.80 -17.16
C GLN A 393 -11.11 7.49 -18.53
N ALA A 394 -10.70 6.80 -19.60
CA ALA A 394 -10.75 7.33 -20.95
C ALA A 394 -12.19 7.66 -21.39
N HIS A 395 -13.17 6.83 -21.02
CA HIS A 395 -14.57 7.07 -21.29
C HIS A 395 -15.11 8.28 -20.51
N TYR A 396 -14.85 8.35 -19.20
CA TYR A 396 -15.38 9.40 -18.33
C TYR A 396 -14.81 10.79 -18.69
N PHE A 397 -13.51 10.86 -18.95
CA PHE A 397 -12.82 12.11 -19.29
C PHE A 397 -12.73 12.37 -20.80
N ASN A 398 -13.37 11.53 -21.63
CA ASN A 398 -13.37 11.64 -23.10
C ASN A 398 -11.96 11.72 -23.73
N ILE A 399 -11.03 10.88 -23.23
CA ILE A 399 -9.64 10.84 -23.69
C ILE A 399 -9.57 10.12 -25.04
N SER A 400 -9.19 10.85 -26.09
CA SER A 400 -9.05 10.29 -27.45
C SER A 400 -7.85 9.33 -27.58
N GLY A 401 -7.97 8.34 -28.45
CA GLY A 401 -6.84 7.47 -28.85
C GLY A 401 -6.56 6.29 -27.92
N VAL A 402 -7.36 6.08 -26.86
CA VAL A 402 -7.20 4.94 -25.94
C VAL A 402 -7.96 3.69 -26.44
N PHE A 403 -9.19 3.87 -26.92
CA PHE A 403 -10.00 2.80 -27.51
C PHE A 403 -10.91 3.35 -28.62
N THR A 404 -11.46 2.44 -29.42
CA THR A 404 -12.53 2.76 -30.39
C THR A 404 -13.83 2.05 -30.02
N ALA A 405 -14.96 2.72 -30.19
CA ALA A 405 -16.28 2.17 -29.89
C ALA A 405 -16.90 1.44 -31.11
N ASP A 406 -16.11 0.63 -31.79
CA ASP A 406 -16.44 -0.03 -33.06
C ASP A 406 -16.22 -1.55 -33.01
N PHE A 407 -16.33 -2.17 -31.83
CA PHE A 407 -16.23 -3.63 -31.73
C PHE A 407 -17.34 -4.30 -32.57
N PRO A 408 -17.02 -5.31 -33.39
CA PRO A 408 -17.99 -5.90 -34.30
C PRO A 408 -19.03 -6.73 -33.54
N GLY A 409 -20.31 -6.41 -33.73
CA GLY A 409 -21.45 -7.12 -33.12
C GLY A 409 -21.67 -8.55 -33.63
N ASN A 410 -21.02 -8.90 -34.75
CA ASN A 410 -21.04 -10.21 -35.41
C ASN A 410 -19.64 -10.54 -35.93
N PRO A 411 -19.27 -11.81 -36.10
CA PRO A 411 -17.98 -12.16 -36.66
C PRO A 411 -17.82 -11.56 -38.06
N PRO A 412 -16.67 -10.93 -38.38
CA PRO A 412 -16.45 -10.24 -39.64
C PRO A 412 -16.46 -11.20 -40.85
N ILE A 413 -16.12 -12.47 -40.61
CA ILE A 413 -16.16 -13.54 -41.60
C ILE A 413 -16.95 -14.69 -40.99
N ALA A 414 -18.05 -15.04 -41.64
CA ALA A 414 -18.81 -16.24 -41.28
C ALA A 414 -18.16 -17.48 -41.88
N PHE A 415 -17.99 -18.52 -41.08
CA PHE A 415 -17.52 -19.83 -41.51
C PHE A 415 -18.21 -20.93 -40.70
N ASN A 416 -17.88 -22.18 -40.98
CA ASN A 416 -18.29 -23.29 -40.13
C ASN A 416 -17.48 -23.24 -38.82
N TYR A 417 -17.96 -22.51 -37.82
CA TYR A 417 -17.21 -22.20 -36.61
C TYR A 417 -16.68 -23.43 -35.90
N THR A 418 -17.49 -24.48 -35.76
CA THR A 418 -17.12 -25.73 -35.09
C THR A 418 -16.54 -26.79 -36.03
N GLY A 419 -16.27 -26.44 -37.29
CA GLY A 419 -15.71 -27.34 -38.31
C GLY A 419 -14.37 -26.82 -38.85
N SER A 420 -14.14 -26.96 -40.15
CA SER A 420 -12.93 -26.42 -40.79
C SER A 420 -12.89 -24.90 -40.67
N GLY A 421 -11.94 -24.40 -39.89
CA GLY A 421 -11.66 -22.97 -39.74
C GLY A 421 -11.21 -22.30 -41.06
N PRO A 422 -11.13 -20.97 -41.10
CA PRO A 422 -10.60 -20.24 -42.25
C PRO A 422 -9.13 -20.61 -42.50
N ALA A 423 -8.70 -20.56 -43.77
CA ALA A 423 -7.29 -20.81 -44.13
C ALA A 423 -6.33 -19.80 -43.47
N ASN A 424 -6.80 -18.57 -43.22
CA ASN A 424 -6.09 -17.58 -42.44
C ASN A 424 -6.62 -17.56 -41.00
N ILE A 425 -5.80 -18.03 -40.07
CA ILE A 425 -6.10 -18.09 -38.63
C ILE A 425 -5.48 -16.92 -37.85
N GLN A 426 -4.99 -15.89 -38.56
CA GLN A 426 -4.51 -14.65 -37.97
C GLN A 426 -5.67 -13.79 -37.52
N THR A 427 -5.47 -13.13 -36.38
CA THR A 427 -6.43 -12.22 -35.76
C THR A 427 -6.02 -10.78 -35.93
N MET A 428 -6.98 -9.86 -35.88
CA MET A 428 -6.71 -8.44 -35.75
C MET A 428 -6.34 -8.12 -34.30
N THR A 429 -5.45 -7.16 -34.07
CA THR A 429 -5.14 -6.67 -32.72
C THR A 429 -5.75 -5.29 -32.52
N GLY A 430 -6.29 -5.02 -31.32
CA GLY A 430 -6.76 -3.69 -30.99
C GLY A 430 -7.57 -3.62 -29.70
N THR A 431 -7.76 -2.40 -29.20
CA THR A 431 -8.55 -2.08 -28.01
C THR A 431 -9.90 -1.52 -28.46
N ARG A 432 -10.87 -2.40 -28.73
CA ARG A 432 -12.19 -2.04 -29.27
C ARG A 432 -13.29 -2.39 -28.28
N LEU A 433 -14.25 -1.49 -28.08
CA LEU A 433 -15.39 -1.66 -27.18
C LEU A 433 -16.72 -1.64 -27.94
N TYR A 434 -17.73 -2.34 -27.41
CA TYR A 434 -19.08 -2.34 -27.97
C TYR A 434 -19.96 -1.32 -27.21
N PRO A 435 -20.49 -0.28 -27.86
CA PRO A 435 -21.33 0.71 -27.20
C PRO A 435 -22.75 0.19 -26.97
N LEU A 436 -23.29 0.48 -25.79
CA LEU A 436 -24.68 0.20 -25.41
C LEU A 436 -25.32 1.44 -24.80
N ALA A 437 -26.58 1.68 -25.16
CA ALA A 437 -27.40 2.65 -24.45
C ALA A 437 -27.79 2.11 -23.07
N TYR A 438 -27.91 2.99 -22.08
CA TYR A 438 -28.45 2.64 -20.78
C TYR A 438 -29.83 1.98 -20.93
N ASP A 439 -30.07 0.94 -20.14
CA ASP A 439 -31.31 0.15 -20.11
C ASP A 439 -31.57 -0.72 -21.35
N SER A 440 -30.64 -0.76 -22.32
CA SER A 440 -30.76 -1.64 -23.49
C SER A 440 -30.74 -3.12 -23.10
N THR A 441 -31.57 -3.91 -23.78
CA THR A 441 -31.67 -5.34 -23.60
C THR A 441 -30.85 -6.08 -24.66
N VAL A 442 -29.91 -6.91 -24.20
CA VAL A 442 -28.92 -7.55 -25.06
C VAL A 442 -29.09 -9.06 -25.03
N GLN A 443 -29.19 -9.68 -26.20
CA GLN A 443 -28.90 -11.08 -26.38
C GLN A 443 -27.50 -11.23 -26.95
N LEU A 444 -26.65 -11.98 -26.27
CA LEU A 444 -25.31 -12.30 -26.72
C LEU A 444 -25.17 -13.80 -26.88
N VAL A 445 -24.85 -14.24 -28.10
CA VAL A 445 -24.46 -15.63 -28.36
C VAL A 445 -22.95 -15.70 -28.37
N LEU A 446 -22.39 -16.52 -27.48
CA LEU A 446 -20.99 -16.88 -27.45
C LEU A 446 -20.84 -18.21 -28.20
N GLN A 447 -20.03 -18.23 -29.26
CA GLN A 447 -19.85 -19.37 -30.16
C GLN A 447 -18.38 -19.79 -30.13
N ASP A 448 -18.08 -20.98 -29.63
CA ASP A 448 -16.74 -21.56 -29.72
C ASP A 448 -16.35 -21.86 -31.18
N THR A 449 -15.07 -21.83 -31.47
CA THR A 449 -14.50 -22.08 -32.80
C THR A 449 -13.42 -23.16 -32.78
N GLY A 450 -13.42 -24.03 -33.79
CA GLY A 450 -12.40 -25.05 -34.00
C GLY A 450 -11.16 -24.57 -34.79
N VAL A 451 -10.79 -23.29 -34.69
CA VAL A 451 -9.72 -22.69 -35.53
C VAL A 451 -8.34 -23.30 -35.24
N ILE A 452 -8.03 -23.60 -33.97
CA ILE A 452 -6.87 -24.40 -33.57
C ILE A 452 -7.36 -25.73 -32.99
N SER A 453 -8.21 -25.63 -31.98
CA SER A 453 -8.92 -26.74 -31.36
C SER A 453 -10.20 -26.16 -30.76
N PRO A 454 -11.35 -26.87 -30.84
CA PRO A 454 -12.50 -26.53 -30.02
C PRO A 454 -12.10 -26.62 -28.55
N GLU A 455 -12.58 -25.69 -27.71
CA GLU A 455 -12.23 -25.66 -26.29
C GLU A 455 -13.38 -25.04 -25.48
N ASN A 456 -13.50 -25.46 -24.22
CA ASN A 456 -14.38 -24.80 -23.30
C ASN A 456 -13.84 -23.41 -22.90
N HIS A 457 -14.74 -22.43 -22.83
CA HIS A 457 -14.40 -21.09 -22.38
C HIS A 457 -15.38 -20.59 -21.31
N PRO A 458 -15.01 -20.56 -20.01
CA PRO A 458 -15.78 -19.87 -18.98
C PRO A 458 -15.74 -18.36 -19.19
N VAL A 459 -16.75 -17.78 -19.82
CA VAL A 459 -16.82 -16.34 -20.10
C VAL A 459 -17.52 -15.63 -18.94
N HIS A 460 -16.83 -14.64 -18.38
CA HIS A 460 -17.31 -13.78 -17.30
C HIS A 460 -17.63 -12.38 -17.83
N LEU A 461 -18.75 -11.80 -17.38
CA LEU A 461 -19.13 -10.40 -17.63
C LEU A 461 -19.14 -9.63 -16.30
N HIS A 462 -18.31 -8.62 -16.20
CA HIS A 462 -18.28 -7.70 -15.06
C HIS A 462 -19.53 -6.81 -15.03
N GLY A 463 -19.92 -6.33 -13.85
CA GLY A 463 -21.01 -5.37 -13.65
C GLY A 463 -22.43 -5.91 -13.84
N PHE A 464 -22.57 -7.12 -14.40
CA PHE A 464 -23.86 -7.72 -14.72
C PHE A 464 -23.92 -9.18 -14.33
N ASN A 465 -25.10 -9.60 -13.92
CA ASN A 465 -25.54 -10.97 -14.10
C ASN A 465 -26.33 -11.06 -15.42
N PHE A 466 -26.39 -12.26 -15.98
CA PHE A 466 -27.11 -12.56 -17.21
C PHE A 466 -27.85 -13.90 -17.09
N PHE A 467 -28.92 -14.04 -17.87
CA PHE A 467 -29.69 -15.28 -17.97
C PHE A 467 -29.15 -16.15 -19.09
N ALA A 468 -28.70 -17.36 -18.79
CA ALA A 468 -28.32 -18.36 -19.80
C ALA A 468 -29.59 -19.00 -20.38
N VAL A 469 -30.06 -18.48 -21.51
CA VAL A 469 -31.36 -18.85 -22.11
C VAL A 469 -31.28 -20.10 -22.97
N GLY A 470 -30.09 -20.52 -23.41
CA GLY A 470 -29.91 -21.77 -24.11
C GLY A 470 -28.45 -22.03 -24.48
N HIS A 471 -28.13 -23.27 -24.78
CA HIS A 471 -26.81 -23.69 -25.24
C HIS A 471 -26.96 -24.90 -26.17
N GLY A 472 -25.90 -25.26 -26.87
CA GLY A 472 -25.87 -26.44 -27.72
C GLY A 472 -24.51 -26.68 -28.34
N LEU A 473 -24.34 -27.85 -28.96
CA LEU A 473 -23.17 -28.18 -29.77
C LEU A 473 -23.36 -27.71 -31.21
N GLY A 474 -22.25 -27.56 -31.93
CA GLY A 474 -22.21 -27.08 -33.31
C GLY A 474 -22.36 -25.57 -33.44
N ASN A 475 -22.73 -25.10 -34.63
CA ASN A 475 -22.94 -23.68 -34.88
C ASN A 475 -24.33 -23.23 -34.42
N TYR A 476 -24.40 -22.07 -33.78
CA TYR A 476 -25.64 -21.39 -33.48
C TYR A 476 -26.42 -21.07 -34.76
N ASN A 477 -27.73 -21.37 -34.74
CA ASN A 477 -28.64 -21.03 -35.82
C ASN A 477 -29.71 -20.06 -35.31
N SER A 478 -29.67 -18.82 -35.79
CA SER A 478 -30.59 -17.75 -35.37
C SER A 478 -32.06 -18.04 -35.63
N LYS A 479 -32.40 -19.01 -36.50
CA LYS A 479 -33.78 -19.39 -36.82
C LYS A 479 -34.30 -20.57 -36.00
N THR A 480 -33.43 -21.54 -35.66
CA THR A 480 -33.85 -22.79 -35.02
C THR A 480 -33.44 -22.88 -33.55
N SER A 481 -32.27 -22.37 -33.17
CA SER A 481 -31.78 -22.43 -31.79
C SER A 481 -32.68 -21.69 -30.79
N PRO A 482 -33.18 -20.46 -31.07
CA PRO A 482 -34.06 -19.75 -30.14
C PRO A 482 -35.35 -20.49 -29.76
N LYS A 483 -35.81 -21.43 -30.59
CA LYS A 483 -37.01 -22.23 -30.31
C LYS A 483 -36.84 -23.15 -29.09
N LYS A 484 -35.59 -23.45 -28.71
CA LYS A 484 -35.24 -24.26 -27.55
C LYS A 484 -34.86 -23.41 -26.33
N PHE A 485 -34.96 -22.09 -26.42
CA PHE A 485 -34.59 -21.23 -25.31
C PHE A 485 -35.52 -21.42 -24.12
N ASN A 486 -34.94 -21.54 -22.95
CA ASN A 486 -35.64 -21.37 -21.69
C ASN A 486 -35.79 -19.87 -21.42
N LEU A 487 -37.00 -19.34 -21.64
CA LEU A 487 -37.35 -17.95 -21.34
C LEU A 487 -38.22 -17.82 -20.08
N VAL A 488 -38.40 -18.92 -19.34
CA VAL A 488 -39.25 -18.96 -18.14
C VAL A 488 -38.40 -18.90 -16.89
N ASP A 489 -37.47 -19.85 -16.72
CA ASP A 489 -36.60 -19.95 -15.55
C ASP A 489 -35.12 -20.24 -15.89
N PRO A 490 -34.55 -19.62 -16.93
CA PRO A 490 -33.12 -19.79 -17.25
C PRO A 490 -32.28 -19.41 -16.05
N ILE A 491 -31.17 -20.13 -15.85
CA ILE A 491 -30.27 -19.81 -14.74
C ILE A 491 -29.63 -18.44 -14.94
N GLU A 492 -29.66 -17.62 -13.90
CA GLU A 492 -28.92 -16.36 -13.84
C GLU A 492 -27.52 -16.61 -13.30
N ARG A 493 -26.49 -16.09 -13.98
CA ARG A 493 -25.07 -16.24 -13.63
C ARG A 493 -24.27 -14.99 -13.95
N ASN A 494 -23.04 -14.92 -13.46
CA ASN A 494 -22.05 -13.93 -13.91
C ASN A 494 -20.93 -14.56 -14.76
N THR A 495 -20.75 -15.89 -14.68
CA THR A 495 -19.77 -16.64 -15.48
C THR A 495 -20.43 -17.88 -16.08
N ILE A 496 -20.22 -18.11 -17.38
CA ILE A 496 -20.80 -19.25 -18.10
C ILE A 496 -19.80 -19.92 -19.02
N SER A 497 -19.74 -21.24 -18.96
CA SER A 497 -18.91 -22.05 -19.84
C SER A 497 -19.55 -22.13 -21.22
N VAL A 498 -18.82 -21.66 -22.23
CA VAL A 498 -19.10 -21.94 -23.63
C VAL A 498 -18.60 -23.36 -23.90
N PRO A 499 -19.46 -24.32 -24.28
CA PRO A 499 -19.04 -25.70 -24.46
C PRO A 499 -18.08 -25.84 -25.64
N SER A 500 -17.12 -26.75 -25.53
CA SER A 500 -16.20 -27.11 -26.62
C SER A 500 -16.98 -27.51 -27.87
N GLY A 501 -16.70 -26.83 -28.98
CA GLY A 501 -17.37 -27.00 -30.26
C GLY A 501 -18.85 -26.65 -30.22
N GLY A 502 -19.26 -25.68 -29.39
CA GLY A 502 -20.66 -25.31 -29.23
C GLY A 502 -20.89 -23.81 -28.97
N TRP A 503 -22.06 -23.50 -28.44
CA TRP A 503 -22.49 -22.13 -28.18
C TRP A 503 -23.35 -22.03 -26.93
N VAL A 504 -23.38 -20.83 -26.34
CA VAL A 504 -24.31 -20.43 -25.29
C VAL A 504 -24.90 -19.06 -25.61
N ALA A 505 -26.21 -18.92 -25.40
CA ALA A 505 -26.93 -17.67 -25.56
C ALA A 505 -27.29 -17.12 -24.17
N ILE A 506 -26.86 -15.88 -23.91
CA ILE A 506 -27.16 -15.16 -22.67
C ILE A 506 -27.99 -13.91 -22.96
N ARG A 507 -28.79 -13.49 -21.97
CA ARG A 507 -29.54 -12.22 -22.01
C ARG A 507 -29.31 -11.40 -20.76
N PHE A 508 -29.05 -10.11 -20.93
CA PHE A 508 -28.95 -9.16 -19.83
C PHE A 508 -29.52 -7.80 -20.23
N ARG A 509 -29.69 -6.95 -19.22
CA ARG A 509 -30.10 -5.55 -19.38
C ARG A 509 -28.90 -4.69 -18.99
N ALA A 510 -28.49 -3.77 -19.86
CA ALA A 510 -27.40 -2.84 -19.63
C ALA A 510 -27.85 -1.67 -18.72
N ASP A 511 -28.29 -1.99 -17.50
CA ASP A 511 -28.83 -1.06 -16.50
C ASP A 511 -27.74 -0.46 -15.58
N ASN A 512 -26.47 -0.54 -15.99
CA ASN A 512 -25.35 -0.06 -15.19
C ASN A 512 -24.36 0.73 -16.05
N PRO A 513 -24.29 2.07 -15.90
CA PRO A 513 -23.42 2.90 -16.73
C PRO A 513 -21.95 2.69 -16.35
N GLY A 514 -21.07 2.71 -17.35
CA GLY A 514 -19.63 2.50 -17.16
C GLY A 514 -19.00 1.64 -18.26
N VAL A 515 -17.80 1.12 -17.97
CA VAL A 515 -17.06 0.22 -18.86
C VAL A 515 -16.92 -1.13 -18.18
N TRP A 516 -17.44 -2.17 -18.82
CA TRP A 516 -17.61 -3.50 -18.21
C TRP A 516 -16.86 -4.55 -19.01
N PHE A 517 -15.96 -5.25 -18.33
CA PHE A 517 -15.09 -6.25 -18.94
C PHE A 517 -15.84 -7.55 -19.23
N LEU A 518 -15.66 -8.10 -20.42
CA LEU A 518 -16.10 -9.44 -20.81
C LEU A 518 -14.86 -10.25 -21.17
N HIS A 519 -14.57 -11.32 -20.47
CA HIS A 519 -13.36 -12.11 -20.73
C HIS A 519 -13.52 -13.58 -20.37
N CYS A 520 -12.69 -14.44 -20.96
CA CYS A 520 -12.58 -15.83 -20.52
C CYS A 520 -11.82 -15.91 -19.21
N HIS A 521 -12.31 -16.71 -18.26
CA HIS A 521 -11.76 -16.89 -16.93
C HIS A 521 -10.66 -17.97 -16.89
N LEU A 522 -10.24 -18.46 -18.06
CA LEU A 522 -8.95 -19.13 -18.24
C LEU A 522 -7.88 -18.05 -18.38
N GLU A 523 -6.96 -17.97 -17.43
CA GLU A 523 -6.02 -16.85 -17.34
C GLU A 523 -5.07 -16.80 -18.55
N VAL A 524 -4.72 -17.96 -19.10
CA VAL A 524 -3.97 -18.07 -20.36
C VAL A 524 -4.71 -17.41 -21.53
N HIS A 525 -6.02 -17.59 -21.65
CA HIS A 525 -6.82 -16.98 -22.71
C HIS A 525 -6.98 -15.47 -22.52
N THR A 526 -7.15 -15.02 -21.28
CA THR A 526 -7.13 -13.58 -20.96
C THR A 526 -5.78 -12.95 -21.30
N SER A 527 -4.67 -13.68 -21.07
CA SER A 527 -3.32 -13.22 -21.42
C SER A 527 -3.12 -13.15 -22.94
N TRP A 528 -3.70 -14.08 -23.70
CA TRP A 528 -3.65 -14.15 -25.16
C TRP A 528 -4.60 -13.20 -25.89
N GLY A 529 -5.58 -12.62 -25.19
CA GLY A 529 -6.45 -11.56 -25.74
C GLY A 529 -7.93 -11.89 -25.85
N LEU A 530 -8.40 -13.02 -25.29
CA LEU A 530 -9.83 -13.42 -25.32
C LEU A 530 -10.67 -12.60 -24.33
N LYS A 531 -10.77 -11.31 -24.61
CA LYS A 531 -11.42 -10.31 -23.78
C LYS A 531 -11.90 -9.13 -24.64
N MET A 532 -12.88 -8.41 -24.15
CA MET A 532 -13.39 -7.16 -24.72
C MET A 532 -14.11 -6.37 -23.62
N GLY A 533 -14.63 -5.18 -23.91
CA GLY A 533 -15.50 -4.48 -22.95
C GLY A 533 -16.71 -3.81 -23.59
N PHE A 534 -17.82 -3.80 -22.86
CA PHE A 534 -18.98 -2.98 -23.17
C PHE A 534 -18.80 -1.58 -22.59
N VAL A 535 -19.15 -0.55 -23.36
CA VAL A 535 -19.26 0.82 -22.85
C VAL A 535 -20.74 1.19 -22.80
N VAL A 536 -21.27 1.29 -21.58
CA VAL A 536 -22.68 1.60 -21.31
C VAL A 536 -22.78 3.08 -20.97
N GLY A 537 -23.48 3.84 -21.82
CA GLY A 537 -23.70 5.27 -21.59
C GLY A 537 -24.54 5.55 -20.34
N ASN A 538 -24.56 6.81 -19.90
CA ASN A 538 -25.47 7.27 -18.85
C ASN A 538 -26.94 7.25 -19.33
N GLY A 539 -27.86 7.01 -18.40
CA GLY A 539 -29.30 7.19 -18.60
C GLY A 539 -29.74 8.66 -18.47
N LYS A 540 -31.04 8.88 -18.25
CA LYS A 540 -31.63 10.22 -18.19
C LYS A 540 -31.43 10.89 -16.84
N GLY A 541 -31.41 10.11 -15.75
CA GLY A 541 -31.37 10.61 -14.39
C GLY A 541 -30.02 10.46 -13.69
N PRO A 542 -29.79 11.17 -12.56
CA PRO A 542 -28.59 11.00 -11.76
C PRO A 542 -28.43 9.57 -11.24
N ASN A 543 -29.53 8.87 -10.93
CA ASN A 543 -29.53 7.46 -10.51
C ASN A 543 -29.26 6.46 -11.64
N GLU A 544 -29.12 6.95 -12.87
CA GLU A 544 -28.82 6.17 -14.07
C GLU A 544 -27.46 6.58 -14.66
N SER A 545 -26.69 7.38 -13.91
CA SER A 545 -25.40 7.92 -14.34
C SER A 545 -24.26 7.39 -13.49
N LEU A 546 -23.11 7.16 -14.12
CA LEU A 546 -21.88 6.75 -13.44
C LEU A 546 -21.49 7.81 -12.40
N LEU A 547 -21.07 7.37 -11.22
CA LEU A 547 -20.57 8.28 -10.19
C LEU A 547 -19.25 8.92 -10.63
N PRO A 548 -18.91 10.12 -10.14
CA PRO A 548 -17.58 10.67 -10.38
C PRO A 548 -16.48 9.73 -9.85
N PRO A 549 -15.28 9.75 -10.46
CA PRO A 549 -14.16 8.96 -9.99
C PRO A 549 -13.82 9.33 -8.54
N PRO A 550 -13.45 8.36 -7.70
CA PRO A 550 -13.02 8.63 -6.35
C PRO A 550 -11.66 9.36 -6.37
N ASN A 551 -11.43 10.23 -5.38
CA ASN A 551 -10.23 11.08 -5.33
C ASN A 551 -8.92 10.29 -5.17
N ASP A 552 -8.99 9.05 -4.69
CA ASP A 552 -7.86 8.13 -4.53
C ASP A 552 -7.72 7.13 -5.69
N LEU A 553 -8.44 7.33 -6.81
CA LEU A 553 -8.32 6.48 -8.01
C LEU A 553 -6.86 6.47 -8.50
N PRO A 554 -6.24 5.28 -8.69
CA PRO A 554 -4.89 5.21 -9.23
C PRO A 554 -4.84 5.78 -10.67
N VAL A 555 -3.91 6.71 -10.93
CA VAL A 555 -3.74 7.38 -12.22
C VAL A 555 -2.44 6.97 -12.92
N SER A 556 -2.43 6.97 -14.26
CA SER A 556 -1.25 6.69 -15.08
C SER A 556 -0.23 7.86 -15.03
N HIS A 557 1.07 7.56 -15.07
CA HIS A 557 2.14 8.57 -15.03
C HIS A 557 2.10 9.61 -16.17
N SER A 558 1.40 9.33 -17.29
CA SER A 558 1.31 10.21 -18.46
C SER A 558 0.20 11.27 -18.39
N SER A 559 -0.71 11.22 -17.43
CA SER A 559 -1.88 12.12 -17.36
C SER A 559 -1.71 13.32 -16.41
N ARG A 560 -0.57 13.44 -15.71
CA ARG A 560 -0.25 14.59 -14.82
C ARG A 560 -0.02 15.93 -15.52
N GLY A 561 -0.10 15.99 -16.86
CA GLY A 561 0.19 17.19 -17.66
C GLY A 561 -1.01 17.88 -18.31
N VAL A 562 -2.24 17.40 -18.17
CA VAL A 562 -3.38 17.88 -18.99
C VAL A 562 -4.53 18.54 -18.20
N GLU A 563 -4.67 18.34 -16.90
CA GLU A 563 -5.86 18.82 -16.15
C GLU A 563 -5.69 20.14 -15.37
N GLN A 564 -4.61 20.90 -15.59
CA GLN A 564 -4.41 22.19 -14.89
C GLN A 564 -4.42 23.42 -15.81
N LYS A 565 -5.21 23.38 -16.90
CA LYS A 565 -5.42 24.55 -17.77
C LYS A 565 -6.87 24.99 -18.06
N ASP A 566 -7.90 24.19 -17.77
CA ASP A 566 -9.25 24.49 -18.28
C ASP A 566 -10.31 24.85 -17.20
N LYS A 567 -9.96 25.68 -16.21
CA LYS A 567 -10.96 26.31 -15.31
C LYS A 567 -10.73 27.79 -14.98
N GLU A 568 -9.93 28.52 -15.76
CA GLU A 568 -9.87 29.98 -15.70
C GLU A 568 -9.85 30.58 -17.11
N SER A 569 -11.03 30.85 -17.67
CA SER A 569 -11.33 31.99 -18.55
C SER A 569 -12.65 31.79 -19.29
N LEU A 570 -13.70 32.45 -18.82
CA LEU A 570 -14.88 32.80 -19.61
C LEU A 570 -15.09 34.31 -19.49
N VAL A 571 -14.31 35.10 -20.25
CA VAL A 571 -14.67 36.48 -20.65
C VAL A 571 -13.99 36.81 -22.01
N GLU A 572 -14.86 36.97 -23.01
CA GLU A 572 -14.83 37.76 -24.26
C GLU A 572 -13.55 38.11 -25.08
N ALA A 573 -13.71 37.85 -26.39
CA ALA A 573 -13.43 38.69 -27.58
C ALA A 573 -11.98 38.89 -28.11
N ASP A 574 -11.67 38.29 -29.28
CA ASP A 574 -11.82 38.89 -30.63
C ASP A 574 -10.80 38.31 -31.63
N HIS A 575 -11.21 38.30 -32.90
CA HIS A 575 -10.63 37.70 -34.10
C HIS A 575 -9.17 38.10 -34.45
N ARG A 576 -8.39 37.14 -35.01
CA ARG A 576 -7.83 37.20 -36.37
C ARG A 576 -7.07 35.91 -36.80
N ASN A 577 -7.23 35.59 -38.09
CA ASN A 577 -6.72 34.46 -38.88
C ASN A 577 -5.20 34.21 -38.82
N TRP A 578 -4.73 33.03 -39.27
CA TRP A 578 -3.92 32.79 -40.49
C TRP A 578 -3.45 31.30 -40.58
N ASP A 579 -4.06 30.59 -41.55
CA ASP A 579 -3.63 29.50 -42.46
C ASP A 579 -2.76 28.26 -42.10
N MET A 580 -3.36 27.10 -42.47
CA MET A 580 -2.90 25.85 -43.11
C MET A 580 -1.40 25.48 -43.23
N ALA A 581 -1.05 24.21 -42.97
CA ALA A 581 -0.98 23.15 -44.00
C ALA A 581 -0.33 21.84 -43.50
N CYS A 582 -0.96 20.70 -43.83
CA CYS A 582 -0.45 19.33 -43.71
C CYS A 582 0.57 19.02 -44.81
N ILE A 583 1.62 18.21 -44.53
CA ILE A 583 2.22 17.30 -45.53
C ILE A 583 2.69 15.98 -44.85
N ASN A 584 2.10 14.88 -45.31
CA ASN A 584 2.58 13.50 -45.21
C ASN A 584 3.69 13.26 -46.24
N SER A 585 4.72 12.47 -45.90
CA SER A 585 5.37 11.60 -46.91
C SER A 585 6.19 10.47 -46.26
N THR A 586 5.66 9.26 -46.39
CA THR A 586 6.39 8.00 -46.49
C THR A 586 7.17 7.97 -47.81
N LEU A 587 8.40 7.43 -47.82
CA LEU A 587 8.85 6.49 -48.85
C LEU A 587 10.13 5.74 -48.44
N ALA A 588 10.16 4.46 -48.78
CA ALA A 588 11.22 3.50 -48.58
C ALA A 588 12.03 3.27 -49.88
N CYS A 589 13.28 2.79 -49.76
CA CYS A 589 14.01 1.94 -50.71
C CYS A 589 15.29 1.45 -49.99
N SER A 590 15.59 0.17 -49.72
CA SER A 590 15.80 -1.00 -50.62
C SER A 590 16.99 -0.77 -51.58
N LEU A 591 18.04 -1.60 -51.73
CA LEU A 591 18.39 -2.99 -51.34
C LEU A 591 19.87 -3.28 -51.79
N LYS A 592 20.38 -4.47 -51.43
CA LYS A 592 21.47 -5.32 -52.02
C LYS A 592 22.88 -5.16 -51.41
N SER A 593 23.56 -6.14 -50.80
CA SER A 593 23.67 -7.63 -50.86
C SER A 593 24.65 -8.23 -51.89
N SER A 594 25.67 -8.96 -51.41
CA SER A 594 26.25 -10.20 -51.99
C SER A 594 27.34 -10.76 -51.05
N THR A 595 27.20 -11.90 -50.32
CA THR A 595 27.24 -13.36 -50.67
C THR A 595 28.61 -13.85 -51.15
N PHE A 596 29.26 -14.89 -50.57
CA PHE A 596 29.02 -16.37 -50.64
C PHE A 596 30.16 -17.15 -49.90
N PRO A 597 30.27 -18.51 -49.89
CA PRO A 597 29.30 -19.64 -49.84
C PRO A 597 29.67 -20.75 -48.78
N SER A 598 28.68 -21.41 -48.16
CA SER A 598 28.23 -22.82 -48.33
C SER A 598 29.07 -23.95 -47.68
N SER A 599 28.45 -24.84 -46.88
CA SER A 599 27.94 -26.13 -47.37
C SER A 599 27.38 -27.06 -46.26
N GLN A 600 26.33 -27.77 -46.67
CA GLN A 600 25.87 -29.13 -46.28
C GLN A 600 24.98 -29.40 -45.05
N ARG A 601 24.13 -30.42 -45.30
CA ARG A 601 22.79 -30.75 -44.79
C ARG A 601 22.80 -32.05 -43.98
N GLY A 602 21.74 -32.26 -43.20
CA GLY A 602 21.15 -33.59 -42.89
C GLY A 602 20.19 -33.45 -41.70
N ALA A 603 18.87 -33.71 -41.73
CA ALA A 603 18.00 -34.72 -42.35
C ALA A 603 17.45 -35.72 -41.29
N PHE A 604 16.13 -35.62 -41.08
CA PHE A 604 15.13 -36.68 -40.79
C PHE A 604 15.04 -37.41 -39.42
N LEU A 605 13.79 -37.42 -38.93
CA LEU A 605 13.04 -38.28 -37.98
C LEU A 605 13.12 -39.80 -38.33
N PRO A 606 12.39 -40.76 -37.68
CA PRO A 606 11.60 -40.82 -36.41
C PRO A 606 11.84 -42.14 -35.57
N GLY A 607 11.11 -42.36 -34.45
CA GLY A 607 10.55 -43.69 -34.18
C GLY A 607 10.71 -44.34 -32.79
N PHE A 608 9.55 -44.57 -32.16
CA PHE A 608 9.11 -45.36 -31.00
C PHE A 608 9.77 -46.71 -30.59
N GLU A 609 9.54 -47.05 -29.30
CA GLU A 609 9.25 -48.37 -28.66
C GLU A 609 10.29 -49.16 -27.79
N ARG A 610 9.80 -49.50 -26.57
CA ARG A 610 9.94 -50.73 -25.72
C ARG A 610 11.22 -51.08 -24.92
N LEU A 611 11.07 -51.05 -23.57
CA LEU A 611 11.30 -52.08 -22.49
C LEU A 611 12.63 -52.92 -22.45
N PRO A 612 12.99 -53.65 -21.35
CA PRO A 612 12.57 -53.68 -19.94
C PRO A 612 13.74 -53.76 -18.89
N SER A 613 13.37 -53.79 -17.60
CA SER A 613 13.99 -54.37 -16.37
C SER A 613 15.43 -54.92 -16.35
N PHE A 614 16.17 -54.75 -15.24
CA PHE A 614 16.60 -55.85 -14.34
C PHE A 614 17.20 -55.38 -12.99
N ARG A 615 16.98 -56.23 -11.96
CA ARG A 615 17.51 -56.24 -10.57
C ARG A 615 19.05 -56.48 -10.56
N SER A 616 19.85 -56.45 -9.49
CA SER A 616 19.75 -56.69 -8.04
C SER A 616 21.09 -56.30 -7.36
N SER A 617 21.12 -56.31 -6.00
CA SER A 617 22.25 -56.61 -5.07
C SER A 617 23.47 -55.66 -5.09
N GLY A 618 23.82 -54.90 -4.03
CA GLY A 618 24.12 -55.27 -2.63
C GLY A 618 25.64 -55.55 -2.47
N PRO A 619 26.33 -55.43 -1.30
CA PRO A 619 25.89 -54.98 0.03
C PRO A 619 26.83 -53.97 0.74
N ARG A 620 26.41 -53.58 1.96
CA ARG A 620 27.07 -52.84 3.06
C ARG A 620 28.29 -53.56 3.68
N ALA A 621 29.23 -52.80 4.24
CA ALA A 621 29.83 -52.96 5.59
C ALA A 621 30.82 -51.79 5.89
N THR A 622 30.59 -50.87 6.85
CA THR A 622 30.85 -50.83 8.32
C THR A 622 32.29 -50.62 8.84
N LEU A 623 32.43 -49.52 9.61
CA LEU A 623 33.12 -49.31 10.90
C LEU A 623 34.57 -48.70 10.99
N THR A 624 34.61 -47.68 11.87
CA THR A 624 35.63 -47.27 12.89
C THR A 624 36.76 -46.25 12.61
N THR A 625 36.51 -45.03 13.10
CA THR A 625 37.27 -44.19 14.08
C THR A 625 38.81 -44.04 14.02
N SER A 626 39.27 -42.79 13.94
CA SER A 626 40.27 -42.20 14.85
C SER A 626 40.41 -40.67 14.62
N ASP A 627 40.42 -39.91 15.73
CA ASP A 627 40.92 -38.52 15.87
C ASP A 627 42.38 -38.61 16.39
N PRO A 628 43.30 -37.61 16.22
CA PRO A 628 43.08 -36.24 16.74
C PRO A 628 43.85 -35.05 16.08
N THR A 629 43.55 -33.84 16.60
CA THR A 629 44.35 -32.60 16.75
C THR A 629 44.41 -31.50 15.65
N SER A 630 43.63 -30.44 15.93
CA SER A 630 43.93 -28.98 15.95
C SER A 630 44.49 -28.25 14.70
N SER A 631 43.67 -27.39 14.09
CA SER A 631 43.68 -25.93 14.40
C SER A 631 42.69 -25.12 13.53
N THR A 632 41.86 -24.34 14.24
CA THR A 632 41.18 -23.07 13.90
C THR A 632 39.97 -23.05 12.93
N ASP A 633 38.79 -23.12 13.56
CA ASP A 633 37.53 -22.40 13.28
C ASP A 633 37.75 -20.84 13.26
N ASP A 634 36.83 -19.90 12.99
CA ASP A 634 35.37 -19.84 12.94
C ASP A 634 34.96 -18.41 12.41
N ASP A 635 34.09 -18.24 11.42
CA ASP A 635 33.46 -16.91 11.11
C ASP A 635 31.97 -16.98 10.72
N SER A 636 31.44 -18.18 10.46
CA SER A 636 30.05 -18.32 10.02
C SER A 636 29.06 -18.58 11.16
N THR A 637 29.54 -19.11 12.28
CA THR A 637 28.72 -19.54 13.42
C THR A 637 28.41 -18.39 14.39
N LEU A 638 29.32 -17.42 14.52
CA LEU A 638 29.13 -16.19 15.33
C LEU A 638 28.05 -15.24 14.77
N LYS A 639 27.82 -15.23 13.44
CA LYS A 639 26.80 -14.37 12.80
C LYS A 639 25.37 -14.88 13.00
N ILE A 640 25.20 -16.19 13.24
CA ILE A 640 23.89 -16.82 13.46
C ILE A 640 23.47 -16.71 14.94
N GLU A 641 24.41 -16.77 15.88
CA GLU A 641 24.12 -16.54 17.31
C GLU A 641 23.86 -15.08 17.65
N ARG A 642 24.56 -14.10 17.04
CA ARG A 642 24.27 -12.67 17.24
C ARG A 642 22.86 -12.27 16.79
N ARG A 643 22.35 -12.84 15.69
CA ARG A 643 20.98 -12.56 15.22
C ARG A 643 19.88 -13.12 16.13
N ARG A 644 20.17 -14.09 17.01
CA ARG A 644 19.19 -14.65 17.96
C ARG A 644 19.03 -13.85 19.26
N ARG A 645 19.93 -12.90 19.59
CA ARG A 645 19.85 -12.12 20.85
C ARG A 645 18.99 -10.84 20.77
N HIS A 646 18.67 -10.34 19.58
CA HIS A 646 18.00 -9.04 19.39
C HIS A 646 16.47 -9.00 19.63
N SER A 647 15.90 -9.94 20.39
CA SER A 647 14.50 -9.84 20.85
C SER A 647 14.34 -10.16 22.35
N ALA A 648 15.43 -10.16 23.12
CA ALA A 648 15.38 -10.40 24.55
C ALA A 648 15.30 -9.06 25.30
N HIS A 649 14.49 -9.02 26.37
CA HIS A 649 14.49 -7.92 27.33
C HIS A 649 15.89 -7.72 27.93
N THR A 650 16.24 -6.47 28.31
CA THR A 650 17.48 -6.17 29.03
C THR A 650 17.60 -7.07 30.25
N VAL A 651 18.70 -7.83 30.35
CA VAL A 651 18.91 -8.83 31.39
C VAL A 651 19.33 -8.16 32.70
N ASP A 652 20.21 -7.16 32.62
CA ASP A 652 20.66 -6.35 33.75
C ASP A 652 20.53 -4.85 33.40
N PRO A 653 19.51 -4.15 33.91
CA PRO A 653 19.33 -2.71 33.69
C PRO A 653 20.51 -1.85 34.17
N ALA A 654 21.33 -2.34 35.10
CA ALA A 654 22.51 -1.64 35.61
C ALA A 654 23.75 -1.83 34.73
N ALA A 655 23.78 -2.83 33.85
CA ALA A 655 24.89 -3.09 32.94
C ALA A 655 24.43 -3.56 31.54
N PRO A 656 23.79 -2.70 30.73
CA PRO A 656 23.32 -3.06 29.39
C PRO A 656 24.48 -3.39 28.41
N ASP A 657 24.19 -4.20 27.39
CA ASP A 657 25.16 -4.62 26.36
C ASP A 657 25.03 -3.76 25.09
N PHE A 658 25.58 -2.56 25.12
CA PHE A 658 25.47 -1.60 24.02
C PHE A 658 26.16 -2.05 22.74
N LEU A 659 25.48 -1.81 21.61
CA LEU A 659 26.00 -2.08 20.27
C LEU A 659 26.72 -0.86 19.71
N PRO A 660 27.81 -1.06 18.94
CA PRO A 660 28.47 0.05 18.25
C PRO A 660 27.57 0.62 17.14
N LEU A 661 27.57 1.94 17.00
CA LEU A 661 26.93 2.65 15.89
C LEU A 661 27.85 2.72 14.68
N PRO A 662 27.28 2.92 13.46
CA PRO A 662 28.06 3.42 12.34
C PRO A 662 28.78 4.72 12.72
N SER A 663 30.01 4.89 12.24
CA SER A 663 30.81 6.06 12.57
C SER A 663 30.27 7.33 11.91
N PHE A 664 30.65 8.49 12.44
CA PHE A 664 30.30 9.79 11.85
C PHE A 664 30.76 9.89 10.39
N GLU A 665 31.95 9.37 10.07
CA GLU A 665 32.55 9.37 8.74
C GLU A 665 31.82 8.42 7.79
N GLU A 666 31.30 7.29 8.29
CA GLU A 666 30.46 6.38 7.50
C GLU A 666 29.11 7.02 7.16
N CYS A 667 28.53 7.80 8.06
CA CYS A 667 27.28 8.52 7.81
C CYS A 667 27.48 9.76 6.92
N PHE A 668 28.56 10.50 7.16
CA PHE A 668 28.85 11.80 6.53
C PHE A 668 30.24 11.79 5.88
N PRO A 669 30.43 11.10 4.75
CA PRO A 669 31.69 11.11 4.03
C PRO A 669 32.09 12.54 3.67
N LYS A 670 33.40 12.82 3.70
CA LYS A 670 33.99 14.16 3.50
C LYS A 670 33.57 15.22 4.52
N SER A 671 32.99 14.83 5.65
CA SER A 671 32.67 15.76 6.72
C SER A 671 33.57 15.55 7.93
N THR A 672 33.88 16.65 8.63
CA THR A 672 34.53 16.63 9.95
C THR A 672 33.64 17.33 10.98
N LYS A 673 33.68 16.85 12.22
CA LYS A 673 33.10 17.54 13.37
C LYS A 673 34.08 18.61 13.83
N GLU A 674 33.61 19.85 13.86
CA GLU A 674 34.41 21.02 14.20
C GLU A 674 33.77 21.77 15.37
N TYR A 675 34.55 22.62 16.02
CA TYR A 675 34.07 23.43 17.14
C TYR A 675 34.47 24.89 16.96
N ARG A 676 33.55 25.81 17.26
CA ARG A 676 33.84 27.22 17.41
C ARG A 676 34.06 27.51 18.88
N GLU A 677 35.27 27.94 19.21
CA GLU A 677 35.59 28.42 20.55
C GLU A 677 35.00 29.81 20.76
N ILE A 678 34.27 29.98 21.87
CA ILE A 678 33.72 31.25 22.32
C ILE A 678 33.99 31.42 23.81
N VAL A 679 34.10 32.67 24.26
CA VAL A 679 34.36 33.00 25.66
C VAL A 679 33.17 33.74 26.22
N HIS A 680 32.61 33.25 27.33
CA HIS A 680 31.60 33.98 28.09
C HIS A 680 32.27 35.05 28.94
N GLU A 681 32.16 36.32 28.54
CA GLU A 681 32.93 37.43 29.13
C GLU A 681 32.74 37.57 30.65
N GLU A 682 31.52 37.41 31.14
CA GLU A 682 31.21 37.57 32.57
C GLU A 682 31.84 36.48 33.44
N THR A 683 31.90 35.24 32.94
CA THR A 683 32.39 34.09 33.74
C THR A 683 33.79 33.64 33.36
N GLY A 684 34.32 34.07 32.21
CA GLY A 684 35.58 33.61 31.63
C GLY A 684 35.52 32.17 31.09
N HIS A 685 34.33 31.54 31.05
CA HIS A 685 34.19 30.17 30.58
C HIS A 685 34.43 30.09 29.07
N VAL A 686 35.32 29.17 28.67
CA VAL A 686 35.58 28.84 27.28
C VAL A 686 34.64 27.70 26.87
N MET A 687 33.86 27.92 25.82
CA MET A 687 32.88 26.96 25.32
C MET A 687 33.19 26.56 23.88
N GLN A 688 32.94 25.30 23.54
CA GLN A 688 33.15 24.75 22.21
C GLN A 688 31.79 24.45 21.56
N VAL A 689 31.38 25.30 20.61
CA VAL A 689 30.10 25.16 19.92
C VAL A 689 30.26 24.29 18.68
N PRO A 690 29.58 23.13 18.59
CA PRO A 690 29.77 22.17 17.52
C PRO A 690 29.14 22.62 16.21
N PHE A 691 29.79 22.29 15.10
CA PHE A 691 29.23 22.32 13.76
C PHE A 691 29.90 21.24 12.91
N ARG A 692 29.30 20.90 11.77
CA ARG A 692 29.89 19.97 10.81
C ARG A 692 30.43 20.73 9.61
N ARG A 693 31.67 20.46 9.23
CA ARG A 693 32.30 21.01 8.03
C ARG A 693 32.32 19.97 6.93
N VAL A 694 31.68 20.26 5.79
CA VAL A 694 31.72 19.45 4.58
C VAL A 694 32.84 19.96 3.68
N HIS A 695 33.85 19.14 3.41
CA HIS A 695 35.00 19.49 2.57
C HIS A 695 34.66 19.29 1.09
N LEU A 696 34.75 20.35 0.28
CA LEU A 696 34.39 20.33 -1.14
C LEU A 696 35.65 20.22 -2.02
N SER A 697 35.48 19.83 -3.28
CA SER A 697 36.59 19.80 -4.24
C SER A 697 36.92 21.20 -4.76
N GLY A 698 38.22 21.52 -4.80
CA GLY A 698 38.78 22.87 -5.02
C GLY A 698 39.58 23.33 -3.80
N GLU A 699 40.66 24.08 -4.00
CA GLU A 699 41.51 24.57 -2.89
C GLU A 699 40.67 25.38 -1.88
N ASP A 700 40.76 25.01 -0.60
CA ASP A 700 40.12 25.65 0.56
C ASP A 700 38.60 25.84 0.50
N GLN A 701 37.86 25.02 -0.26
CA GLN A 701 36.39 25.10 -0.30
C GLN A 701 35.73 24.16 0.73
N TYR A 702 34.87 24.72 1.58
CA TYR A 702 34.07 23.97 2.54
C TYR A 702 32.69 24.57 2.76
N PHE A 703 31.79 23.81 3.38
CA PHE A 703 30.48 24.27 3.82
C PHE A 703 30.22 23.86 5.27
N ASP A 704 29.94 24.85 6.14
CA ASP A 704 29.65 24.62 7.55
C ASP A 704 28.14 24.50 7.77
N THR A 705 27.69 23.37 8.32
CA THR A 705 26.29 23.07 8.66
C THR A 705 26.10 22.81 10.15
N TYR A 706 24.86 22.94 10.62
CA TYR A 706 24.47 22.63 11.99
C TYR A 706 24.69 21.14 12.27
N ASP A 707 25.09 20.80 13.50
CA ASP A 707 25.36 19.42 13.90
C ASP A 707 24.81 19.13 15.30
N THR A 708 23.99 18.09 15.40
CA THR A 708 23.33 17.59 16.61
C THR A 708 23.89 16.25 17.08
N SER A 709 24.84 15.65 16.34
CA SER A 709 25.33 14.30 16.61
C SER A 709 25.98 14.12 17.99
N GLY A 710 26.41 15.22 18.62
CA GLY A 710 27.13 15.21 19.89
C GLY A 710 28.53 14.58 19.79
N PRO A 711 29.21 14.39 20.92
CA PRO A 711 30.50 13.70 20.97
C PRO A 711 30.41 12.26 20.46
N GLN A 712 31.38 11.85 19.64
CA GLN A 712 31.42 10.54 18.99
C GLN A 712 32.41 9.59 19.68
N ASN A 713 32.22 8.28 19.48
CA ASN A 713 33.12 7.22 19.97
C ASN A 713 33.29 7.17 21.50
N ILE A 714 32.25 7.57 22.25
CA ILE A 714 32.19 7.46 23.71
C ILE A 714 31.46 6.17 24.08
N ASP A 715 32.02 5.38 24.99
CA ASP A 715 31.33 4.21 25.56
C ASP A 715 30.09 4.68 26.34
N PRO A 716 28.87 4.22 26.01
CA PRO A 716 27.68 4.64 26.72
C PRO A 716 27.68 4.33 28.22
N ARG A 717 28.54 3.41 28.67
CA ARG A 717 28.76 3.10 30.09
C ARG A 717 29.48 4.21 30.86
N ALA A 718 30.29 5.01 30.18
CA ALA A 718 30.99 6.15 30.78
C ALA A 718 30.09 7.39 30.88
N GLY A 719 29.10 7.50 29.98
CA GLY A 719 28.32 8.72 29.77
C GLY A 719 29.12 9.79 29.02
N LEU A 720 28.41 10.80 28.51
CA LEU A 720 29.02 11.93 27.82
C LEU A 720 29.73 12.88 28.82
N PRO A 721 30.71 13.67 28.34
CA PRO A 721 31.32 14.71 29.15
C PRO A 721 30.30 15.72 29.66
N LYS A 722 30.41 16.07 30.95
CA LYS A 722 29.52 17.03 31.64
C LYS A 722 29.91 18.48 31.34
N VAL A 723 29.84 18.88 30.08
CA VAL A 723 30.37 20.16 29.56
C VAL A 723 29.76 21.40 30.23
N ARG A 724 28.55 21.31 30.79
CA ARG A 724 27.87 22.43 31.46
C ARG A 724 28.13 22.55 32.96
N LYS A 725 28.89 21.60 33.55
CA LYS A 725 29.05 21.49 35.01
C LYS A 725 29.49 22.79 35.65
N ASP A 726 30.56 23.39 35.16
CA ASP A 726 31.16 24.58 35.77
C ASP A 726 30.25 25.81 35.64
N TRP A 727 29.45 25.88 34.58
CA TRP A 727 28.51 26.99 34.34
C TRP A 727 27.39 26.95 35.38
N VAL A 728 26.83 25.77 35.59
CA VAL A 728 25.76 25.53 36.56
C VAL A 728 26.26 25.70 37.99
N ASP A 729 27.42 25.13 38.34
CA ASP A 729 28.00 25.22 39.67
C ASP A 729 28.30 26.68 40.04
N LYS A 730 28.87 27.46 39.11
CA LYS A 730 29.18 28.88 39.33
C LYS A 730 27.92 29.69 39.61
N ARG A 731 26.85 29.53 38.81
CA ARG A 731 25.58 30.22 39.05
C ARG A 731 24.86 29.73 40.32
N GLY A 732 24.92 28.43 40.61
CA GLY A 732 24.37 27.84 41.82
C GLY A 732 24.99 28.41 43.09
N ASN A 733 26.30 28.61 43.09
CA ASN A 733 27.04 29.20 44.22
C ASN A 733 26.70 30.68 44.47
N LEU A 734 26.12 31.40 43.49
CA LEU A 734 25.67 32.78 43.67
C LEU A 734 24.32 32.87 44.42
N GLY A 735 23.58 31.77 44.58
CA GLY A 735 22.42 31.69 45.47
C GLY A 735 21.14 32.41 45.00
N GLY A 736 20.71 32.20 43.75
CA GLY A 736 19.53 32.83 43.17
C GLY A 736 18.17 32.27 43.64
N PRO A 737 17.08 33.06 43.56
CA PRO A 737 15.73 32.62 43.95
C PRO A 737 15.08 31.66 42.94
N ARG A 738 15.58 31.64 41.71
CA ARG A 738 15.08 30.93 40.53
C ARG A 738 16.27 30.54 39.65
N TYR A 739 16.15 29.46 38.88
CA TYR A 739 17.27 28.89 38.12
C TYR A 739 17.07 28.90 36.60
N THR A 740 15.97 29.50 36.11
CA THR A 740 15.57 29.35 34.72
C THR A 740 16.23 30.33 33.77
N GLN A 741 16.42 29.93 32.50
CA GLN A 741 16.90 30.86 31.46
C GLN A 741 15.98 32.08 31.30
N MET A 742 14.66 31.92 31.43
CA MET A 742 13.72 33.06 31.39
C MET A 742 13.93 34.02 32.56
N PHE A 743 14.18 33.52 33.77
CA PHE A 743 14.50 34.37 34.92
C PHE A 743 15.75 35.20 34.64
N TYR A 744 16.85 34.56 34.27
CA TYR A 744 18.12 35.26 33.95
C TYR A 744 17.94 36.26 32.82
N ALA A 745 17.23 35.88 31.76
CA ALA A 745 16.95 36.76 30.64
C ALA A 745 16.21 38.02 31.08
N LYS A 746 15.18 37.90 31.94
CA LYS A 746 14.43 39.06 32.48
C LYS A 746 15.25 39.93 33.42
N GLN A 747 16.28 39.38 34.06
CA GLN A 747 17.26 40.17 34.83
C GLN A 747 18.28 40.90 33.94
N GLY A 748 18.23 40.71 32.61
CA GLY A 748 19.18 41.31 31.68
C GLY A 748 20.50 40.54 31.59
N LEU A 749 20.57 39.32 32.12
CA LEU A 749 21.77 38.49 32.10
C LEU A 749 21.80 37.63 30.84
N ILE A 750 22.95 37.60 30.17
CA ILE A 750 23.26 36.64 29.12
C ILE A 750 23.98 35.48 29.81
N THR A 751 23.45 34.27 29.70
CA THR A 751 24.06 33.07 30.28
C THR A 751 24.99 32.40 29.27
N GLU A 752 25.79 31.44 29.75
CA GLU A 752 26.55 30.53 28.90
C GLU A 752 25.67 29.84 27.85
N GLU A 753 24.49 29.36 28.24
CA GLU A 753 23.55 28.72 27.32
C GLU A 753 23.03 29.67 26.24
N MET A 754 22.72 30.93 26.59
CA MET A 754 22.29 31.93 25.61
C MET A 754 23.40 32.25 24.60
N LEU A 755 24.63 32.45 25.07
CA LEU A 755 25.79 32.71 24.22
C LEU A 755 26.12 31.49 23.33
N PHE A 756 26.01 30.27 23.87
CA PHE A 756 26.19 29.03 23.12
C PHE A 756 25.18 28.94 21.96
N CYS A 757 23.89 29.13 22.25
CA CYS A 757 22.83 29.12 21.25
C CYS A 757 23.02 30.22 20.20
N ALA A 758 23.41 31.43 20.61
CA ALA A 758 23.69 32.54 19.71
C ALA A 758 24.79 32.21 18.70
N ALA A 759 25.90 31.65 19.17
CA ALA A 759 27.00 31.22 18.30
C ALA A 759 26.60 30.08 17.36
N ARG A 760 25.77 29.13 17.83
CA ARG A 760 25.26 27.98 17.04
C ARG A 760 24.31 28.44 15.93
N GLU A 761 23.45 29.42 16.21
CA GLU A 761 22.51 30.03 15.25
C GLU A 761 23.14 31.15 14.40
N LYS A 762 24.37 31.57 14.72
CA LYS A 762 25.05 32.74 14.13
C LYS A 762 24.25 34.04 14.30
N LEU A 763 23.65 34.20 15.47
CA LEU A 763 22.88 35.38 15.86
C LEU A 763 23.52 36.06 17.06
N ASP A 764 23.01 37.25 17.37
CA ASP A 764 23.50 38.05 18.49
C ASP A 764 23.03 37.48 19.86
N PRO A 765 23.89 37.41 20.88
CA PRO A 765 23.52 36.88 22.20
C PRO A 765 22.44 37.72 22.93
N GLU A 766 22.44 39.03 22.74
CA GLU A 766 21.40 39.91 23.31
C GLU A 766 20.06 39.70 22.59
N PHE A 767 20.07 39.40 21.29
CA PHE A 767 18.86 38.97 20.58
C PHE A 767 18.30 37.66 21.17
N VAL A 768 19.15 36.68 21.45
CA VAL A 768 18.74 35.43 22.14
C VAL A 768 18.12 35.73 23.50
N ARG A 769 18.78 36.53 24.34
CA ARG A 769 18.28 36.93 25.66
C ARG A 769 16.91 37.61 25.55
N SER A 770 16.76 38.55 24.62
CA SER A 770 15.49 39.27 24.40
C SER A 770 14.34 38.32 24.04
N GLU A 771 14.58 37.35 23.15
CA GLU A 771 13.56 36.39 22.74
C GLU A 771 13.16 35.44 23.87
N VAL A 772 14.12 35.04 24.72
CA VAL A 772 13.85 34.22 25.92
C VAL A 772 13.11 35.03 27.00
N ALA A 773 13.52 36.28 27.27
CA ALA A 773 12.91 37.12 28.29
C ALA A 773 11.42 37.40 28.03
N ARG A 774 11.06 37.57 26.76
CA ARG A 774 9.67 37.81 26.33
C ARG A 774 8.85 36.54 26.13
N GLY A 775 9.46 35.36 26.31
CA GLY A 775 8.79 34.06 26.20
C GLY A 775 8.56 33.57 24.78
N ARG A 776 9.15 34.20 23.75
CA ARG A 776 9.02 33.79 22.33
C ARG A 776 10.07 32.77 21.90
N ALA A 777 11.03 32.48 22.76
CA ALA A 777 11.98 31.39 22.64
C ALA A 777 12.27 30.75 24.00
N ILE A 778 12.71 29.49 23.98
CA ILE A 778 13.16 28.76 25.16
C ILE A 778 14.48 28.05 24.89
N ILE A 779 15.25 27.81 25.96
CA ILE A 779 16.44 26.97 25.97
C ILE A 779 16.21 25.87 27.01
N PRO A 780 15.65 24.70 26.62
CA PRO A 780 15.38 23.59 27.53
C PRO A 780 16.72 23.03 28.02
N SER A 781 17.06 23.32 29.28
CA SER A 781 18.43 23.14 29.76
C SER A 781 18.49 22.88 31.26
N ASN A 782 17.81 21.82 31.70
CA ASN A 782 17.75 21.46 33.12
C ASN A 782 19.17 21.43 33.69
N LYS A 783 19.35 22.06 34.85
CA LYS A 783 20.65 22.20 35.51
C LYS A 783 21.31 20.87 35.87
N LYS A 784 20.56 19.76 35.87
CA LYS A 784 21.04 18.40 36.12
C LYS A 784 21.49 17.67 34.84
N HIS A 785 21.09 18.15 33.67
CA HIS A 785 21.54 17.62 32.38
C HIS A 785 22.84 18.30 31.95
N LEU A 786 23.95 17.86 32.55
CA LEU A 786 25.24 18.52 32.38
C LEU A 786 25.94 18.14 31.07
N GLU A 787 25.48 17.06 30.43
CA GLU A 787 25.95 16.52 29.16
C GLU A 787 25.44 17.30 27.93
N LEU A 788 24.42 18.13 28.11
CA LEU A 788 23.73 18.88 27.05
C LEU A 788 24.65 19.87 26.32
N GLU A 789 24.59 19.87 25.00
CA GLU A 789 25.03 20.96 24.12
C GLU A 789 23.83 21.89 23.85
N PRO A 790 23.77 23.11 24.43
CA PRO A 790 22.57 23.95 24.39
C PRO A 790 22.04 24.25 22.98
N MET A 791 20.72 24.33 22.88
CA MET A 791 19.99 24.70 21.67
C MET A 791 18.77 25.56 22.02
N ILE A 792 18.29 26.34 21.06
CA ILE A 792 17.16 27.26 21.25
C ILE A 792 15.97 26.89 20.36
N VAL A 793 14.78 26.95 20.94
CA VAL A 793 13.49 26.72 20.26
C VAL A 793 12.72 28.04 20.23
N GLY A 794 12.50 28.59 19.04
CA GLY A 794 11.70 29.81 18.84
C GLY A 794 11.51 30.13 17.37
N ARG A 795 10.47 30.89 17.04
CA ARG A 795 10.07 31.21 15.65
C ARG A 795 11.17 31.90 14.84
N ASN A 796 11.99 32.72 15.50
CA ASN A 796 13.03 33.55 14.88
C ASN A 796 14.38 32.84 14.73
N PHE A 797 14.45 31.56 15.06
CA PHE A 797 15.64 30.72 14.90
C PHE A 797 15.37 29.67 13.81
N LEU A 798 16.37 28.81 13.53
CA LEU A 798 16.17 27.63 12.70
C LEU A 798 15.02 26.77 13.26
N VAL A 799 14.17 26.22 12.38
CA VAL A 799 13.13 25.29 12.81
C VAL A 799 13.78 24.02 13.33
N LYS A 800 13.38 23.58 14.53
CA LYS A 800 13.96 22.41 15.21
C LYS A 800 13.09 21.16 14.98
N VAL A 801 13.68 19.98 15.12
CA VAL A 801 13.01 18.68 14.96
C VAL A 801 13.17 17.84 16.23
N ASN A 802 12.07 17.31 16.75
CA ASN A 802 12.08 16.33 17.83
C ASN A 802 11.93 14.89 17.28
N ALA A 803 12.67 13.94 17.85
CA ALA A 803 12.45 12.50 17.62
C ALA A 803 11.90 11.81 18.87
N ASN A 804 10.83 11.03 18.72
CA ASN A 804 10.28 10.23 19.81
C ASN A 804 10.92 8.83 19.84
N ILE A 805 11.52 8.48 20.98
CA ILE A 805 11.98 7.13 21.28
C ILE A 805 11.22 6.62 22.53
N GLY A 806 11.58 5.44 23.01
CA GLY A 806 11.00 4.86 24.20
C GLY A 806 10.55 3.41 23.97
N ASN A 807 10.67 2.63 25.04
CA ASN A 807 10.26 1.23 25.06
C ASN A 807 8.76 1.08 25.31
N SER A 808 8.23 -0.14 25.16
CA SER A 808 6.86 -0.46 25.58
C SER A 808 6.81 -1.77 26.33
N ALA A 809 5.65 -2.08 26.91
CA ALA A 809 5.40 -3.37 27.55
C ALA A 809 5.58 -4.59 26.62
N VAL A 810 5.64 -4.39 25.30
CA VAL A 810 5.64 -5.46 24.29
C VAL A 810 6.88 -5.49 23.39
N ALA A 811 7.76 -4.48 23.44
CA ALA A 811 8.93 -4.38 22.56
C ALA A 811 9.99 -3.37 23.05
N SER A 812 11.22 -3.56 22.56
CA SER A 812 12.45 -2.78 22.83
C SER A 812 13.17 -3.08 24.15
N SER A 813 14.40 -2.56 24.28
CA SER A 813 15.31 -2.73 25.42
C SER A 813 16.12 -1.44 25.67
N ILE A 814 16.80 -1.32 26.81
CA ILE A 814 17.64 -0.14 27.13
C ILE A 814 18.70 0.08 26.05
N GLU A 815 19.33 -0.99 25.60
CA GLU A 815 20.35 -0.98 24.55
C GLU A 815 19.81 -0.40 23.24
N GLU A 816 18.60 -0.79 22.84
CA GLU A 816 17.96 -0.30 21.63
C GLU A 816 17.51 1.16 21.76
N GLU A 817 17.08 1.60 22.95
CA GLU A 817 16.70 3.00 23.17
C GLU A 817 17.90 3.95 23.10
N VAL A 818 19.03 3.61 23.73
CA VAL A 818 20.27 4.40 23.63
C VAL A 818 20.78 4.41 22.18
N HIS A 819 20.71 3.27 21.48
CA HIS A 819 21.04 3.22 20.07
C HIS A 819 20.12 4.14 19.24
N LYS A 820 18.81 4.17 19.51
CA LYS A 820 17.87 5.05 18.79
C LYS A 820 18.10 6.53 19.09
N LEU A 821 18.45 6.89 20.33
CA LEU A 821 18.85 8.24 20.72
C LEU A 821 20.00 8.73 19.84
N GLN A 822 21.12 8.03 19.89
CA GLN A 822 22.34 8.42 19.18
C GLN A 822 22.15 8.37 17.65
N TRP A 823 21.33 7.43 17.16
CA TRP A 823 20.98 7.36 15.75
C TRP A 823 20.09 8.52 15.30
N ALA A 824 19.12 8.93 16.11
CA ALA A 824 18.26 10.07 15.79
C ALA A 824 19.06 11.38 15.72
N THR A 825 19.94 11.60 16.69
CA THR A 825 20.77 12.82 16.76
C THR A 825 21.83 12.87 15.68
N MET A 826 22.41 11.71 15.29
CA MET A 826 23.31 11.59 14.14
C MET A 826 22.67 12.15 12.85
N TRP A 827 21.39 11.86 12.62
CA TRP A 827 20.67 12.29 11.41
C TRP A 827 20.02 13.68 11.50
N GLY A 828 20.13 14.36 12.65
CA GLY A 828 19.73 15.75 12.78
C GLY A 828 18.63 16.05 13.79
N ALA A 829 18.18 15.10 14.60
CA ALA A 829 17.20 15.38 15.66
C ALA A 829 17.79 16.39 16.67
N ASP A 830 17.09 17.52 16.86
CA ASP A 830 17.52 18.64 17.68
C ASP A 830 17.10 18.46 19.16
N THR A 831 16.04 17.69 19.40
CA THR A 831 15.62 17.19 20.73
C THR A 831 15.15 15.75 20.60
N VAL A 832 15.07 15.03 21.73
CA VAL A 832 14.52 13.68 21.78
C VAL A 832 13.53 13.57 22.94
N MET A 833 12.44 12.82 22.76
CA MET A 833 11.55 12.47 23.88
C MET A 833 11.62 10.98 24.20
N ASP A 834 11.80 10.67 25.48
CA ASP A 834 11.60 9.31 26.00
C ASP A 834 10.12 9.12 26.36
N LEU A 835 9.41 8.38 25.52
CA LEU A 835 8.00 8.03 25.68
C LEU A 835 7.79 6.61 26.20
N SER A 836 8.79 6.05 26.90
CA SER A 836 8.77 4.70 27.46
C SER A 836 7.54 4.45 28.35
N THR A 837 6.91 3.29 28.15
CA THR A 837 5.79 2.81 28.98
C THR A 837 5.97 1.35 29.42
N GLY A 838 7.16 0.78 29.24
CA GLY A 838 7.50 -0.60 29.59
C GLY A 838 8.03 -0.72 31.03
N ARG A 839 8.80 -1.78 31.29
CA ARG A 839 9.54 -1.93 32.55
C ARG A 839 10.79 -1.06 32.54
N HIS A 840 11.30 -0.71 33.72
CA HIS A 840 12.56 0.02 33.89
C HIS A 840 12.56 1.40 33.21
N ILE A 841 11.45 2.13 33.30
CA ILE A 841 11.31 3.47 32.70
C ILE A 841 12.37 4.43 33.26
N HIS A 842 12.60 4.38 34.58
CA HIS A 842 13.59 5.24 35.25
C HIS A 842 15.02 4.97 34.75
N GLU A 843 15.40 3.70 34.69
CA GLU A 843 16.74 3.25 34.31
C GLU A 843 17.00 3.48 32.82
N THR A 844 16.02 3.19 31.96
CA THR A 844 16.09 3.49 30.52
C THR A 844 16.40 4.97 30.30
N ARG A 845 15.66 5.84 31.00
CA ARG A 845 15.83 7.29 30.90
C ARG A 845 17.17 7.76 31.44
N GLU A 846 17.67 7.17 32.52
CA GLU A 846 19.00 7.49 33.05
C GLU A 846 20.07 7.24 31.98
N TRP A 847 20.03 6.08 31.33
CA TRP A 847 20.95 5.76 30.24
C TRP A 847 20.83 6.70 29.03
N ILE A 848 19.60 7.13 28.70
CA ILE A 848 19.35 8.12 27.64
C ILE A 848 19.97 9.48 28.01
N LEU A 849 19.64 10.01 29.19
CA LEU A 849 20.08 11.35 29.63
C LEU A 849 21.61 11.45 29.73
N ARG A 850 22.26 10.46 30.36
CA ARG A 850 23.73 10.46 30.50
C ARG A 850 24.45 10.31 29.15
N ASN A 851 23.74 9.92 28.09
CA ASN A 851 24.29 9.73 26.75
C ASN A 851 23.67 10.67 25.69
N SER A 852 22.94 11.71 26.12
CA SER A 852 22.32 12.68 25.23
C SER A 852 23.10 14.00 25.24
N ALA A 853 23.50 14.47 24.07
CA ALA A 853 24.01 15.83 23.89
C ALA A 853 22.88 16.82 23.55
N VAL A 854 21.65 16.33 23.35
CA VAL A 854 20.47 17.15 22.98
C VAL A 854 19.45 17.16 24.13
N PRO A 855 18.54 18.16 24.19
CA PRO A 855 17.51 18.16 25.22
C PRO A 855 16.63 16.92 25.18
N VAL A 856 16.32 16.37 26.36
CA VAL A 856 15.45 15.21 26.53
C VAL A 856 14.14 15.61 27.17
N GLY A 857 13.04 15.33 26.48
CA GLY A 857 11.68 15.52 27.01
C GLY A 857 11.02 14.23 27.46
N THR A 858 9.99 14.36 28.30
CA THR A 858 9.15 13.22 28.73
C THR A 858 7.68 13.62 28.85
N VAL A 859 6.82 12.62 29.05
CA VAL A 859 5.43 12.83 29.48
C VAL A 859 5.27 12.21 30.88
N PRO A 860 5.44 12.98 31.97
CA PRO A 860 5.54 12.42 33.33
C PRO A 860 4.36 11.54 33.76
N ILE A 861 3.17 11.78 33.19
CA ILE A 861 1.96 10.99 33.48
C ILE A 861 2.11 9.51 33.10
N TYR A 862 2.99 9.17 32.15
CA TYR A 862 3.20 7.77 31.73
C TYR A 862 3.86 6.95 32.84
N GLN A 863 4.89 7.51 33.48
CA GLN A 863 5.54 6.86 34.62
C GLN A 863 4.66 6.92 35.87
N ALA A 864 3.97 8.04 36.11
CA ALA A 864 3.03 8.13 37.23
C ALA A 864 1.93 7.06 37.13
N LEU A 865 1.44 6.78 35.91
CA LEU A 865 0.47 5.72 35.65
C LEU A 865 1.06 4.32 35.90
N GLU A 866 2.32 4.11 35.58
CA GLU A 866 3.03 2.86 35.87
C GLU A 866 3.16 2.62 37.38
N LYS A 867 3.51 3.66 38.16
CA LYS A 867 3.59 3.61 39.63
C LYS A 867 2.28 3.21 40.31
N VAL A 868 1.14 3.45 39.65
CA VAL A 868 -0.19 3.03 40.11
C VAL A 868 -0.74 1.82 39.34
N ASN A 869 0.16 0.99 38.78
CA ASN A 869 -0.13 -0.26 38.11
C ASN A 869 -1.07 -0.14 36.90
N GLY A 870 -1.00 0.96 36.16
CA GLY A 870 -1.85 1.17 34.97
C GLY A 870 -3.28 1.60 35.28
N ILE A 871 -3.62 1.84 36.55
CA ILE A 871 -4.97 2.22 36.98
C ILE A 871 -5.05 3.75 37.05
N ALA A 872 -5.56 4.36 35.98
CA ALA A 872 -5.66 5.82 35.87
C ALA A 872 -6.41 6.46 37.05
N GLU A 873 -7.42 5.78 37.60
CA GLU A 873 -8.20 6.20 38.74
C GLU A 873 -7.33 6.39 40.00
N ASN A 874 -6.28 5.59 40.16
CA ASN A 874 -5.41 5.69 41.33
C ASN A 874 -4.40 6.85 41.25
N LEU A 875 -4.36 7.58 40.12
CA LEU A 875 -3.54 8.78 40.00
C LEU A 875 -4.04 9.86 40.96
N ASN A 876 -3.11 10.63 41.49
CA ASN A 876 -3.35 11.81 42.31
C ASN A 876 -2.16 12.76 42.18
N TRP A 877 -2.29 13.94 42.79
CA TRP A 877 -1.23 14.95 42.78
C TRP A 877 0.06 14.41 43.40
N GLU A 878 0.01 13.67 44.49
CA GLU A 878 1.18 13.21 45.22
C GLU A 878 2.07 12.30 44.37
N VAL A 879 1.49 11.30 43.71
CA VAL A 879 2.25 10.41 42.81
C VAL A 879 2.82 11.18 41.61
N PHE A 880 2.06 12.13 41.08
CA PHE A 880 2.50 12.94 39.95
C PHE A 880 3.65 13.88 40.35
N ARG A 881 3.53 14.58 41.47
CA ARG A 881 4.55 15.44 42.07
C ARG A 881 5.86 14.69 42.31
N ASP A 882 5.79 13.52 42.94
CA ASP A 882 6.97 12.70 43.22
C ASP A 882 7.64 12.25 41.92
N THR A 883 6.85 11.98 40.87
CA THR A 883 7.36 11.66 39.52
C THR A 883 8.01 12.86 38.83
N LEU A 884 7.47 14.07 38.98
CA LEU A 884 8.08 15.29 38.45
C LEU A 884 9.44 15.55 39.09
N ILE A 885 9.54 15.44 40.41
CA ILE A 885 10.81 15.65 41.15
C ILE A 885 11.83 14.60 40.73
N GLU A 886 11.43 13.33 40.67
CA GLU A 886 12.31 12.24 40.23
C GLU A 886 12.92 12.51 38.85
N GLN A 887 12.09 12.89 37.87
CA GLN A 887 12.54 13.17 36.51
C GLN A 887 13.37 14.46 36.41
N ALA A 888 13.03 15.48 37.21
CA ALA A 888 13.78 16.73 37.27
C ALA A 888 15.20 16.51 37.84
N GLU A 889 15.33 15.66 38.87
CA GLU A 889 16.64 15.28 39.43
C GLU A 889 17.51 14.49 38.46
N GLN A 890 16.91 13.65 37.60
CA GLN A 890 17.66 12.94 36.55
C GLN A 890 18.19 13.88 35.45
N GLY A 891 17.53 15.01 35.22
CA GLY A 891 17.91 15.99 34.19
C GLY A 891 16.98 16.06 32.99
N VAL A 892 15.70 15.66 33.10
CA VAL A 892 14.76 15.91 32.00
C VAL A 892 14.63 17.42 31.75
N ASP A 893 14.78 17.86 30.50
CA ASP A 893 14.83 19.28 30.13
C ASP A 893 13.46 19.92 29.93
N TYR A 894 12.47 19.12 29.52
CA TYR A 894 11.10 19.59 29.41
C TYR A 894 10.05 18.51 29.67
N PHE A 895 8.93 18.94 30.24
CA PHE A 895 7.78 18.07 30.51
C PHE A 895 6.60 18.39 29.62
N THR A 896 6.07 17.38 28.96
CA THR A 896 4.73 17.43 28.37
C THR A 896 3.68 17.20 29.46
N ILE A 897 2.94 18.26 29.82
CA ILE A 897 1.89 18.19 30.84
C ILE A 897 0.54 18.61 30.24
N HIS A 898 -0.43 17.72 30.32
CA HIS A 898 -1.77 17.88 29.73
C HIS A 898 -2.73 18.60 30.67
N ALA A 899 -2.30 19.74 31.23
CA ALA A 899 -3.11 20.54 32.15
C ALA A 899 -4.27 21.28 31.44
N GLY A 900 -4.28 21.36 30.11
CA GLY A 900 -5.36 21.94 29.32
C GLY A 900 -6.60 21.05 29.15
N VAL A 901 -6.52 19.75 29.51
CA VAL A 901 -7.63 18.80 29.41
C VAL A 901 -8.57 18.97 30.59
N LEU A 902 -9.45 19.98 30.51
CA LEU A 902 -10.37 20.30 31.59
C LEU A 902 -11.64 19.44 31.54
N LEU A 903 -12.23 19.14 32.70
CA LEU A 903 -13.42 18.31 32.85
C LEU A 903 -14.55 18.78 31.92
N ARG A 904 -14.75 20.10 31.84
CA ARG A 904 -15.79 20.73 31.00
C ARG A 904 -15.54 20.61 29.49
N TYR A 905 -14.32 20.29 29.05
CA TYR A 905 -13.99 20.13 27.63
C TYR A 905 -14.18 18.69 27.14
N ILE A 906 -14.15 17.70 28.03
CA ILE A 906 -14.31 16.29 27.67
C ILE A 906 -15.63 16.03 26.91
N PRO A 907 -16.79 16.59 27.29
CA PRO A 907 -18.03 16.40 26.52
C PRO A 907 -17.98 16.95 25.09
N LEU A 908 -17.11 17.93 24.81
CA LEU A 908 -16.95 18.50 23.46
C LEU A 908 -16.39 17.46 22.49
N THR A 909 -15.64 16.47 22.98
CA THR A 909 -15.04 15.42 22.14
C THR A 909 -16.02 14.30 21.79
N ALA A 910 -17.23 14.28 22.38
CA ALA A 910 -18.20 13.20 22.18
C ALA A 910 -18.70 13.08 20.73
N LYS A 911 -18.61 14.17 19.95
CA LYS A 911 -19.02 14.23 18.54
C LYS A 911 -17.87 13.97 17.56
N ARG A 912 -16.65 13.78 18.06
CA ARG A 912 -15.48 13.53 17.21
C ARG A 912 -15.55 12.16 16.55
N MET A 913 -14.94 12.06 15.37
CA MET A 913 -14.76 10.80 14.66
C MET A 913 -13.74 9.91 15.36
N THR A 914 -12.65 10.48 15.86
CA THR A 914 -11.56 9.73 16.51
C THR A 914 -11.39 10.01 18.01
N GLY A 915 -12.30 10.78 18.60
CA GLY A 915 -12.32 11.03 20.04
C GLY A 915 -11.06 11.76 20.55
N ILE A 916 -10.50 11.27 21.65
CA ILE A 916 -9.26 11.76 22.26
C ILE A 916 -8.14 10.80 21.90
N VAL A 917 -7.23 11.24 21.02
CA VAL A 917 -6.10 10.41 20.55
C VAL A 917 -4.79 10.65 21.29
N SER A 918 -4.71 11.71 22.10
CA SER A 918 -3.57 11.89 23.00
C SER A 918 -3.59 10.82 24.08
N ARG A 919 -2.49 10.07 24.22
CA ARG A 919 -2.33 9.10 25.29
C ARG A 919 -2.44 9.79 26.66
N GLY A 920 -1.63 10.83 26.90
CA GLY A 920 -1.69 11.59 28.14
C GLY A 920 -3.05 12.27 28.35
N GLY A 921 -3.62 12.88 27.30
CA GLY A 921 -4.94 13.49 27.39
C GLY A 921 -6.05 12.51 27.76
N SER A 922 -6.04 11.30 27.20
CA SER A 922 -7.04 10.26 27.52
C SER A 922 -6.94 9.76 28.96
N ILE A 923 -5.74 9.73 29.54
CA ILE A 923 -5.49 9.35 30.95
C ILE A 923 -6.10 10.40 31.88
N HIS A 924 -5.82 11.69 31.65
CA HIS A 924 -6.42 12.79 32.42
C HIS A 924 -7.95 12.83 32.25
N ALA A 925 -8.46 12.64 31.03
CA ALA A 925 -9.90 12.62 30.78
C ALA A 925 -10.60 11.48 31.54
N LYS A 926 -10.02 10.27 31.54
CA LYS A 926 -10.55 9.13 32.31
C LYS A 926 -10.59 9.45 33.81
N TRP A 927 -9.51 9.99 34.36
CA TRP A 927 -9.44 10.38 35.78
C TRP A 927 -10.50 11.43 36.14
N CYS A 928 -10.63 12.48 35.32
CA CYS A 928 -11.61 13.55 35.54
C CYS A 928 -13.04 13.01 35.52
N LEU A 929 -13.38 12.12 34.59
CA LEU A 929 -14.72 11.51 34.49
C LEU A 929 -15.02 10.57 35.67
N THR A 930 -14.04 9.79 36.14
CA THR A 930 -14.22 8.90 37.28
C THR A 930 -14.56 9.66 38.57
N TYR A 931 -13.82 10.73 38.85
CA TYR A 931 -14.00 11.50 40.09
C TYR A 931 -14.95 12.68 39.95
N HIS A 932 -15.34 13.03 38.72
CA HIS A 932 -16.06 14.25 38.39
C HIS A 932 -15.41 15.50 39.02
N LYS A 933 -14.08 15.57 38.94
CA LYS A 933 -13.25 16.67 39.43
C LYS A 933 -12.47 17.30 38.29
N GLU A 934 -12.08 18.56 38.46
CA GLU A 934 -11.21 19.25 37.52
C GLU A 934 -9.82 18.60 37.49
N ASN A 935 -9.14 18.69 36.36
CA ASN A 935 -7.84 18.08 36.14
C ASN A 935 -6.83 18.50 37.21
N PHE A 936 -6.30 17.54 37.98
CA PHE A 936 -5.38 17.84 39.07
C PHE A 936 -4.11 18.57 38.62
N ALA A 937 -3.63 18.36 37.39
CA ALA A 937 -2.46 19.10 36.88
C ALA A 937 -2.79 20.57 36.60
N TYR A 938 -4.05 20.90 36.29
CA TYR A 938 -4.53 22.28 36.18
C TYR A 938 -4.67 22.92 37.56
N GLU A 939 -5.30 22.22 38.50
CA GLU A 939 -5.51 22.70 39.87
C GLU A 939 -4.18 22.95 40.61
N HIS A 940 -3.20 22.06 40.41
CA HIS A 940 -1.86 22.15 41.02
C HIS A 940 -0.81 22.78 40.10
N TRP A 941 -1.22 23.52 39.06
CA TRP A 941 -0.28 24.12 38.10
C TRP A 941 0.78 24.97 38.80
N ASP A 942 0.41 25.77 39.80
CA ASP A 942 1.34 26.65 40.50
C ASP A 942 2.44 25.88 41.27
N GLU A 943 2.13 24.70 41.82
CA GLU A 943 3.11 23.83 42.49
C GLU A 943 4.02 23.14 41.47
N ILE A 944 3.49 22.76 40.29
CA ILE A 944 4.29 22.26 39.17
C ILE A 944 5.32 23.31 38.75
N LEU A 945 4.90 24.58 38.65
CA LEU A 945 5.78 25.69 38.31
C LEU A 945 6.90 25.86 39.35
N ASP A 946 6.61 25.70 40.63
CA ASP A 946 7.63 25.81 41.69
C ASP A 946 8.70 24.71 41.54
N ILE A 947 8.30 23.49 41.17
CA ILE A 947 9.23 22.39 40.88
C ILE A 947 10.07 22.74 39.65
N CYS A 948 9.45 23.06 38.51
CA CYS A 948 10.15 23.37 37.26
C CYS A 948 11.19 24.50 37.43
N ASN A 949 10.86 25.51 38.23
CA ASN A 949 11.72 26.66 38.50
C ASN A 949 13.02 26.29 39.23
N GLN A 950 12.98 25.29 40.11
CA GLN A 950 14.17 24.85 40.84
C GLN A 950 15.20 24.17 39.95
N TYR A 951 14.78 23.56 38.86
CA TYR A 951 15.64 22.73 38.00
C TYR A 951 15.86 23.33 36.61
N ASP A 952 15.08 24.33 36.21
CA ASP A 952 14.96 24.82 34.84
C ASP A 952 14.42 23.78 33.86
N VAL A 953 13.35 23.10 34.28
CA VAL A 953 12.57 22.26 33.36
C VAL A 953 11.57 23.13 32.64
N ALA A 954 11.65 23.17 31.31
CA ALA A 954 10.68 23.88 30.50
C ALA A 954 9.34 23.11 30.45
N LEU A 955 8.24 23.82 30.28
CA LEU A 955 6.92 23.22 30.13
C LEU A 955 6.52 23.17 28.65
N SER A 956 6.32 21.96 28.16
CA SER A 956 5.62 21.68 26.91
C SER A 956 4.15 21.47 27.26
N ILE A 957 3.31 22.51 27.13
CA ILE A 957 1.91 22.37 27.55
C ILE A 957 1.20 21.49 26.52
N GLY A 958 0.82 20.28 26.92
CA GLY A 958 0.36 19.22 26.02
C GLY A 958 -0.99 19.53 25.35
N ASP A 959 -1.18 18.97 24.16
CA ASP A 959 -2.39 19.09 23.34
C ASP A 959 -3.28 17.85 23.49
N GLY A 960 -3.79 17.63 24.70
CA GLY A 960 -4.54 16.43 25.06
C GLY A 960 -5.80 16.21 24.24
N LEU A 961 -6.38 17.27 23.71
CA LEU A 961 -7.55 17.30 22.83
C LEU A 961 -7.16 17.61 21.38
N ARG A 962 -5.94 17.32 20.92
CA ARG A 962 -5.61 17.43 19.50
C ARG A 962 -6.49 16.54 18.61
N PRO A 963 -6.71 16.92 17.33
CA PRO A 963 -7.46 16.10 16.39
C PRO A 963 -6.63 14.89 15.92
N GLY A 964 -7.25 13.71 15.97
CA GLY A 964 -6.70 12.45 15.45
C GLY A 964 -7.22 12.04 14.06
N SER A 965 -8.00 12.92 13.44
CA SER A 965 -8.43 12.81 12.06
C SER A 965 -8.67 14.19 11.46
N ILE A 966 -8.63 14.27 10.14
CA ILE A 966 -8.99 15.47 9.36
C ILE A 966 -10.41 15.94 9.69
N TYR A 967 -11.31 15.02 10.03
CA TYR A 967 -12.69 15.34 10.42
C TYR A 967 -12.74 16.20 11.70
N ASP A 968 -11.89 15.89 12.66
CA ASP A 968 -11.87 16.52 13.99
C ASP A 968 -11.08 17.85 14.01
N ALA A 969 -10.44 18.20 12.89
CA ALA A 969 -9.56 19.36 12.78
C ALA A 969 -10.28 20.69 13.03
N ASN A 970 -9.70 21.53 13.89
CA ASN A 970 -10.16 22.89 14.24
C ASN A 970 -11.53 22.89 14.92
N ASP A 971 -11.86 21.82 15.65
CA ASP A 971 -13.12 21.74 16.38
C ASP A 971 -13.07 22.52 17.71
N SER A 972 -14.21 22.59 18.39
CA SER A 972 -14.34 23.33 19.64
C SER A 972 -13.51 22.75 20.78
N ALA A 973 -13.30 21.44 20.83
CA ALA A 973 -12.52 20.81 21.89
C ALA A 973 -11.03 21.19 21.78
N GLN A 974 -10.49 21.15 20.57
CA GLN A 974 -9.11 21.53 20.28
C GLN A 974 -8.85 23.00 20.66
N PHE A 975 -9.70 23.91 20.19
CA PHE A 975 -9.48 25.34 20.45
C PHE A 975 -9.81 25.78 21.87
N ALA A 976 -10.71 25.08 22.58
CA ALA A 976 -10.94 25.33 24.00
C ALA A 976 -9.70 24.98 24.85
N GLU A 977 -9.02 23.87 24.53
CA GLU A 977 -7.74 23.54 25.14
C GLU A 977 -6.66 24.56 24.76
N LEU A 978 -6.54 24.95 23.49
CA LEU A 978 -5.55 25.93 23.04
C LEU A 978 -5.68 27.28 23.78
N LEU A 979 -6.90 27.75 23.98
CA LEU A 979 -7.14 28.97 24.75
C LEU A 979 -6.67 28.83 26.20
N THR A 980 -6.84 27.65 26.78
CA THR A 980 -6.39 27.32 28.15
C THR A 980 -4.87 27.17 28.22
N GLN A 981 -4.23 26.59 27.20
CA GLN A 981 -2.76 26.56 27.10
C GLN A 981 -2.18 27.98 27.17
N GLY A 982 -2.82 28.97 26.54
CA GLY A 982 -2.42 30.38 26.63
C GLY A 982 -2.54 30.97 28.04
N GLU A 983 -3.60 30.64 28.78
CA GLU A 983 -3.73 31.02 30.20
C GLU A 983 -2.61 30.43 31.06
N LEU A 984 -2.37 29.12 30.93
CA LEU A 984 -1.34 28.40 31.66
C LEU A 984 0.07 28.91 31.31
N THR A 985 0.29 29.35 30.07
CA THR A 985 1.52 29.98 29.61
C THR A 985 1.80 31.27 30.38
N ARG A 986 0.82 32.17 30.49
CA ARG A 986 0.98 33.44 31.23
C ARG A 986 1.27 33.20 32.70
N ARG A 987 0.55 32.27 33.34
CA ARG A 987 0.79 31.86 34.73
C ARG A 987 2.22 31.30 34.93
N ALA A 988 2.71 30.50 33.98
CA ALA A 988 4.07 29.99 34.02
C ALA A 988 5.12 31.10 33.89
N TRP A 989 4.89 32.07 33.01
CA TRP A 989 5.78 33.22 32.83
C TRP A 989 5.81 34.16 34.04
N GLU A 990 4.75 34.27 34.84
CA GLU A 990 4.78 34.99 36.13
C GLU A 990 5.76 34.35 37.12
N LYS A 991 5.94 33.03 37.02
CA LYS A 991 6.96 32.28 37.77
C LYS A 991 8.27 32.08 37.00
N ASP A 992 8.46 32.77 35.87
CA ASP A 992 9.65 32.67 35.00
C ASP A 992 9.96 31.24 34.52
N VAL A 993 8.96 30.35 34.47
CA VAL A 993 9.16 29.02 33.88
C VAL A 993 9.06 29.13 32.37
N GLN A 994 10.01 28.52 31.66
CA GLN A 994 10.06 28.51 30.20
C GLN A 994 8.90 27.68 29.63
N VAL A 995 8.27 28.15 28.56
CA VAL A 995 7.08 27.49 27.98
C VAL A 995 7.17 27.35 26.46
N MET A 996 6.75 26.19 25.97
CA MET A 996 6.26 25.99 24.60
C MET A 996 4.87 25.34 24.64
N ASN A 997 4.06 25.52 23.61
CA ASN A 997 2.74 24.90 23.51
C ASN A 997 2.76 23.79 22.48
N GLU A 998 2.20 22.63 22.83
CA GLU A 998 1.98 21.57 21.85
C GLU A 998 0.75 21.89 20.98
N GLY A 999 0.80 21.44 19.73
CA GLY A 999 -0.19 21.71 18.71
C GLY A 999 -0.47 20.51 17.81
N PRO A 1000 -1.49 20.63 16.95
CA PRO A 1000 -2.30 19.52 16.46
C PRO A 1000 -1.58 18.43 15.68
N GLY A 1001 -2.28 17.29 15.63
CA GLY A 1001 -1.91 16.10 14.86
C GLY A 1001 -2.44 16.10 13.42
N HIS A 1002 -3.74 15.99 13.21
CA HIS A 1002 -4.31 15.78 11.86
C HIS A 1002 -5.08 17.01 11.38
N ILE A 1003 -4.50 17.78 10.44
CA ILE A 1003 -5.07 19.05 9.96
C ILE A 1003 -4.94 19.14 8.42
N PRO A 1004 -6.05 19.27 7.67
CA PRO A 1004 -5.95 19.44 6.22
C PRO A 1004 -5.35 20.80 5.88
N MET A 1005 -4.59 20.91 4.79
CA MET A 1005 -3.76 22.09 4.50
C MET A 1005 -4.50 23.45 4.61
N HIS A 1006 -5.75 23.54 4.16
CA HIS A 1006 -6.54 24.77 4.21
C HIS A 1006 -6.86 25.27 5.63
N LYS A 1007 -6.73 24.40 6.65
CA LYS A 1007 -6.96 24.71 8.07
C LYS A 1007 -5.68 24.98 8.87
N ILE A 1008 -4.51 24.73 8.29
CA ILE A 1008 -3.22 24.96 8.94
C ILE A 1008 -3.04 26.44 9.36
N PRO A 1009 -3.36 27.45 8.52
CA PRO A 1009 -3.17 28.86 8.88
C PRO A 1009 -3.93 29.30 10.14
N GLU A 1010 -5.17 28.87 10.30
CA GLU A 1010 -5.99 29.20 11.47
C GLU A 1010 -5.36 28.69 12.78
N ASN A 1011 -4.70 27.53 12.76
CA ASN A 1011 -4.03 27.00 13.94
C ASN A 1011 -2.86 27.90 14.38
N MET A 1012 -2.04 28.35 13.43
CA MET A 1012 -0.91 29.23 13.74
C MET A 1012 -1.41 30.61 14.22
N GLU A 1013 -2.41 31.18 13.55
CA GLU A 1013 -2.99 32.48 13.93
C GLU A 1013 -3.49 32.48 15.37
N LYS A 1014 -4.33 31.48 15.72
CA LYS A 1014 -4.89 31.35 17.06
C LYS A 1014 -3.83 31.09 18.12
N GLN A 1015 -2.81 30.28 17.81
CA GLN A 1015 -1.75 30.04 18.78
C GLN A 1015 -0.93 31.29 19.05
N LEU A 1016 -0.53 32.04 18.00
CA LEU A 1016 0.20 33.29 18.18
C LEU A 1016 -0.59 34.30 19.02
N GLU A 1017 -1.90 34.44 18.76
CA GLU A 1017 -2.77 35.36 19.48
C GLU A 1017 -3.00 34.91 20.93
N TRP A 1018 -3.50 33.69 21.15
CA TRP A 1018 -3.98 33.25 22.46
C TRP A 1018 -2.86 32.85 23.42
N CYS A 1019 -1.74 32.37 22.86
CA CYS A 1019 -0.56 31.93 23.62
C CYS A 1019 0.58 32.95 23.58
N ASN A 1020 0.32 34.20 23.20
CA ASN A 1020 1.26 35.33 23.29
C ASN A 1020 2.59 35.07 22.57
N GLU A 1021 2.54 34.46 21.38
CA GLU A 1021 3.70 34.08 20.57
C GLU A 1021 4.68 33.09 21.23
N ALA A 1022 4.29 32.37 22.29
CA ALA A 1022 5.12 31.30 22.85
C ALA A 1022 5.53 30.29 21.74
N PRO A 1023 6.71 29.65 21.82
CA PRO A 1023 7.12 28.66 20.82
C PRO A 1023 6.06 27.57 20.62
N PHE A 1024 5.72 27.32 19.36
CA PHE A 1024 4.75 26.29 19.02
C PHE A 1024 5.47 24.98 18.64
N TYR A 1025 4.94 23.85 19.11
CA TYR A 1025 5.49 22.52 18.94
C TYR A 1025 4.42 21.56 18.37
N THR A 1026 4.53 21.15 17.11
CA THR A 1026 3.43 20.42 16.43
C THR A 1026 3.78 18.97 16.10
N LEU A 1027 2.80 18.07 16.19
CA LEU A 1027 2.92 16.68 15.73
C LEU A 1027 2.52 16.57 14.25
N GLY A 1028 3.44 16.91 13.35
CA GLY A 1028 3.14 17.13 11.93
C GLY A 1028 2.75 18.60 11.68
N PRO A 1029 1.52 18.89 11.22
CA PRO A 1029 0.35 18.00 11.19
C PRO A 1029 0.24 17.09 9.95
N LEU A 1030 -0.36 15.92 10.09
CA LEU A 1030 -0.77 15.06 8.98
C LEU A 1030 -1.84 15.77 8.16
N THR A 1031 -1.56 16.00 6.87
CA THR A 1031 -2.52 16.69 5.99
C THR A 1031 -3.61 15.79 5.41
N THR A 1032 -3.49 14.48 5.65
CA THR A 1032 -4.47 13.48 5.26
C THR A 1032 -4.28 12.20 6.07
N ASP A 1033 -5.39 11.52 6.40
CA ASP A 1033 -5.40 10.29 7.21
C ASP A 1033 -5.28 9.01 6.36
N ILE A 1034 -5.21 9.17 5.02
CA ILE A 1034 -5.44 8.07 4.10
C ILE A 1034 -4.18 7.22 3.82
N ALA A 1035 -3.00 7.62 4.30
CA ALA A 1035 -1.72 6.98 3.94
C ALA A 1035 -0.90 6.45 5.15
N PRO A 1036 -1.49 5.63 6.05
CA PRO A 1036 -0.71 4.98 7.11
C PRO A 1036 0.38 4.10 6.49
N GLY A 1037 1.60 4.17 7.05
CA GLY A 1037 2.82 3.67 6.39
C GLY A 1037 3.65 4.79 5.75
N TYR A 1038 3.01 5.93 5.46
CA TYR A 1038 3.59 7.12 4.84
C TYR A 1038 3.27 8.39 5.63
N ASP A 1039 2.95 8.25 6.91
CA ASP A 1039 2.55 9.39 7.71
C ASP A 1039 3.70 10.38 7.95
N HIS A 1040 4.96 9.92 7.93
CA HIS A 1040 6.13 10.79 7.80
C HIS A 1040 6.05 11.75 6.59
N ILE A 1041 5.44 11.34 5.46
CA ILE A 1041 5.26 12.17 4.26
C ILE A 1041 4.01 13.03 4.40
N THR A 1042 2.87 12.46 4.79
CA THR A 1042 1.61 13.23 4.95
C THR A 1042 1.78 14.36 5.97
N SER A 1043 2.55 14.10 7.02
CA SER A 1043 2.89 15.08 8.04
C SER A 1043 4.01 16.02 7.63
N ALA A 1044 5.02 15.59 6.86
CA ALA A 1044 6.06 16.51 6.37
C ALA A 1044 5.48 17.67 5.56
N ILE A 1045 4.39 17.44 4.80
CA ILE A 1045 3.65 18.51 4.10
C ILE A 1045 3.11 19.54 5.11
N GLY A 1046 2.38 19.07 6.12
CA GLY A 1046 1.80 19.99 7.10
C GLY A 1046 2.85 20.64 8.00
N ALA A 1047 3.89 19.90 8.36
CA ALA A 1047 5.02 20.35 9.17
C ALA A 1047 5.80 21.46 8.47
N ALA A 1048 6.12 21.31 7.18
CA ALA A 1048 6.75 22.37 6.38
C ALA A 1048 5.85 23.61 6.29
N ASN A 1049 4.55 23.41 6.04
CA ASN A 1049 3.58 24.50 5.94
C ASN A 1049 3.44 25.26 7.26
N ILE A 1050 3.24 24.58 8.38
CA ILE A 1050 3.04 25.24 9.69
C ILE A 1050 4.36 25.80 10.24
N GLY A 1051 5.50 25.15 9.97
CA GLY A 1051 6.84 25.68 10.22
C GLY A 1051 7.08 26.99 9.49
N ALA A 1052 6.69 27.07 8.21
CA ALA A 1052 6.82 28.31 7.41
C ALA A 1052 5.97 29.45 7.98
N LEU A 1053 4.84 29.14 8.63
CA LEU A 1053 3.99 30.15 9.27
C LEU A 1053 4.52 30.60 10.63
N GLY A 1054 5.26 29.75 11.34
CA GLY A 1054 5.95 30.16 12.56
C GLY A 1054 6.17 29.09 13.64
N THR A 1055 5.80 27.84 13.41
CA THR A 1055 6.09 26.76 14.37
C THR A 1055 7.60 26.61 14.59
N ALA A 1056 8.00 26.46 15.85
CA ALA A 1056 9.40 26.50 16.27
C ALA A 1056 10.03 25.10 16.38
N LEU A 1057 9.25 24.10 16.79
CA LEU A 1057 9.68 22.71 16.92
C LEU A 1057 8.67 21.79 16.22
N LEU A 1058 9.17 20.84 15.42
CA LEU A 1058 8.35 19.88 14.70
C LEU A 1058 8.60 18.50 15.29
N CYS A 1059 7.58 17.91 15.94
CA CYS A 1059 7.66 16.51 16.37
C CYS A 1059 7.58 15.66 15.13
N TYR A 1060 8.58 14.82 14.93
CA TYR A 1060 8.59 13.93 13.79
C TYR A 1060 7.40 12.97 13.82
N VAL A 1061 7.14 12.38 12.68
CA VAL A 1061 6.20 11.28 12.53
C VAL A 1061 6.93 10.24 11.70
N THR A 1062 6.92 8.99 12.13
CA THR A 1062 7.65 7.92 11.44
C THR A 1062 6.77 7.26 10.38
N PRO A 1063 7.35 6.48 9.45
CA PRO A 1063 6.56 5.61 8.57
C PRO A 1063 5.61 4.66 9.33
N LYS A 1064 5.94 4.31 10.59
CA LYS A 1064 5.15 3.40 11.42
C LYS A 1064 4.11 4.07 12.30
N GLU A 1065 3.94 5.40 12.21
CA GLU A 1065 2.82 6.05 12.90
C GLU A 1065 1.50 5.37 12.53
N HIS A 1066 0.62 5.19 13.53
CA HIS A 1066 -0.62 4.43 13.41
C HIS A 1066 -0.49 2.92 13.09
N LEU A 1067 0.72 2.37 13.04
CA LEU A 1067 0.98 0.97 12.65
C LEU A 1067 1.78 0.17 13.69
N GLY A 1068 2.73 0.79 14.40
CA GLY A 1068 3.55 0.11 15.40
C GLY A 1068 4.72 0.96 15.90
N LEU A 1069 5.59 0.36 16.73
CA LEU A 1069 6.78 1.05 17.24
C LEU A 1069 7.86 1.20 16.15
N PRO A 1070 8.45 2.41 15.99
CA PRO A 1070 9.51 2.64 15.02
C PRO A 1070 10.78 1.89 15.42
N ASN A 1071 11.39 1.23 14.45
CA ASN A 1071 12.75 0.70 14.58
C ASN A 1071 13.76 1.77 14.17
N ARG A 1072 15.06 1.44 14.27
CA ARG A 1072 16.16 2.32 13.87
C ARG A 1072 16.00 2.96 12.47
N ASP A 1073 15.59 2.19 11.47
CA ASP A 1073 15.51 2.69 10.09
C ASP A 1073 14.29 3.62 9.92
N ASP A 1074 13.19 3.34 10.61
CA ASP A 1074 12.02 4.23 10.67
C ASP A 1074 12.35 5.55 11.37
N VAL A 1075 13.20 5.51 12.42
CA VAL A 1075 13.70 6.71 13.11
C VAL A 1075 14.50 7.58 12.13
N LYS A 1076 15.45 7.01 11.38
CA LYS A 1076 16.18 7.76 10.34
C LYS A 1076 15.23 8.36 9.31
N ALA A 1077 14.27 7.57 8.80
CA ALA A 1077 13.31 8.05 7.81
C ALA A 1077 12.49 9.24 8.33
N GLY A 1078 12.00 9.16 9.58
CA GLY A 1078 11.29 10.24 10.24
C GLY A 1078 12.16 11.50 10.40
N VAL A 1079 13.38 11.35 10.92
CA VAL A 1079 14.30 12.49 11.13
C VAL A 1079 14.63 13.17 9.81
N ILE A 1080 15.01 12.43 8.77
CA ILE A 1080 15.35 13.01 7.46
C ILE A 1080 14.14 13.73 6.85
N SER A 1081 12.94 13.13 6.89
CA SER A 1081 11.73 13.80 6.39
C SER A 1081 11.44 15.12 7.10
N TYR A 1082 11.68 15.17 8.41
CA TYR A 1082 11.44 16.37 9.19
C TYR A 1082 12.57 17.40 9.10
N LYS A 1083 13.82 17.01 8.89
CA LYS A 1083 14.89 17.96 8.54
C LYS A 1083 14.66 18.60 7.17
N ILE A 1084 14.10 17.86 6.22
CA ILE A 1084 13.62 18.43 4.95
C ILE A 1084 12.51 19.44 5.22
N ALA A 1085 11.49 19.08 6.01
CA ALA A 1085 10.37 19.98 6.31
C ALA A 1085 10.80 21.26 7.05
N ALA A 1086 11.67 21.12 8.06
CA ALA A 1086 12.24 22.23 8.81
C ALA A 1086 13.06 23.17 7.91
N HIS A 1087 13.97 22.62 7.11
CA HIS A 1087 14.78 23.42 6.18
C HIS A 1087 13.92 24.10 5.10
N ALA A 1088 12.91 23.41 4.57
CA ALA A 1088 11.95 23.99 3.62
C ALA A 1088 11.17 25.17 4.25
N ALA A 1089 10.80 25.05 5.53
CA ALA A 1089 10.20 26.14 6.29
C ALA A 1089 11.18 27.31 6.49
N ASP A 1090 12.45 27.05 6.80
CA ASP A 1090 13.47 28.09 6.94
C ASP A 1090 13.75 28.82 5.61
N LEU A 1091 13.74 28.12 4.48
CA LEU A 1091 13.79 28.73 3.14
C LEU A 1091 12.56 29.62 2.90
N ALA A 1092 11.36 29.13 3.22
CA ALA A 1092 10.12 29.90 3.05
C ALA A 1092 10.08 31.16 3.95
N LYS A 1093 10.61 31.06 5.17
CA LYS A 1093 10.81 32.16 6.13
C LYS A 1093 11.90 33.14 5.69
N ARG A 1094 12.73 32.77 4.71
CA ARG A 1094 13.96 33.48 4.31
C ARG A 1094 14.94 33.63 5.48
N HIS A 1095 15.08 32.58 6.28
CA HIS A 1095 16.02 32.56 7.38
C HIS A 1095 17.44 32.84 6.85
N PRO A 1096 18.23 33.70 7.51
CA PRO A 1096 19.60 33.96 7.11
C PRO A 1096 20.40 32.66 6.91
N HIS A 1097 21.15 32.60 5.81
CA HIS A 1097 22.02 31.49 5.42
C HIS A 1097 21.36 30.15 5.07
N ALA A 1098 20.03 29.99 5.16
CA ALA A 1098 19.36 28.74 4.79
C ALA A 1098 19.61 28.37 3.32
N GLN A 1099 19.38 29.31 2.39
CA GLN A 1099 19.55 29.07 0.95
C GLN A 1099 21.00 28.76 0.55
N ALA A 1100 22.00 29.14 1.35
CA ALA A 1100 23.40 28.87 1.05
C ALA A 1100 23.70 27.36 0.94
N TRP A 1101 22.95 26.52 1.67
CA TRP A 1101 23.08 25.07 1.56
C TRP A 1101 22.56 24.54 0.21
N ASP A 1102 21.35 24.95 -0.18
CA ASP A 1102 20.75 24.61 -1.47
C ASP A 1102 21.61 25.07 -2.65
N ASP A 1103 22.14 26.29 -2.56
CA ASP A 1103 22.99 26.89 -3.59
C ASP A 1103 24.32 26.11 -3.72
N ALA A 1104 24.94 25.73 -2.59
CA ALA A 1104 26.18 24.94 -2.60
C ALA A 1104 25.97 23.56 -3.25
N LEU A 1105 24.89 22.86 -2.89
CA LEU A 1105 24.55 21.54 -3.46
C LEU A 1105 24.17 21.66 -4.95
N SER A 1106 23.40 22.69 -5.31
CA SER A 1106 23.00 22.94 -6.70
C SER A 1106 24.18 23.31 -7.59
N LYS A 1107 25.14 24.09 -7.07
CA LYS A 1107 26.41 24.38 -7.76
C LYS A 1107 27.20 23.08 -8.00
N ALA A 1108 27.33 22.21 -6.99
CA ALA A 1108 28.00 20.92 -7.15
C ALA A 1108 27.31 20.04 -8.20
N ARG A 1109 25.97 20.04 -8.23
CA ARG A 1109 25.17 19.34 -9.24
C ARG A 1109 25.44 19.86 -10.66
N PHE A 1110 25.44 21.19 -10.84
CA PHE A 1110 25.63 21.81 -12.15
C PHE A 1110 27.06 21.63 -12.67
N GLU A 1111 28.05 21.61 -11.77
CA GLU A 1111 29.47 21.40 -12.09
C GLU A 1111 29.86 19.91 -12.13
N PHE A 1112 28.89 18.99 -12.00
CA PHE A 1112 29.11 17.55 -12.00
C PHE A 1112 30.11 17.05 -10.94
N ARG A 1113 30.21 17.77 -9.82
CA ARG A 1113 30.99 17.37 -8.63
C ARG A 1113 30.16 16.40 -7.79
N TRP A 1114 29.94 15.19 -8.31
CA TRP A 1114 29.02 14.20 -7.71
C TRP A 1114 29.31 13.91 -6.23
N MET A 1115 30.59 13.70 -5.87
CA MET A 1115 30.97 13.44 -4.48
C MET A 1115 30.68 14.61 -3.54
N ASP A 1116 30.79 15.85 -4.03
CA ASP A 1116 30.43 17.03 -3.25
C ASP A 1116 28.90 17.17 -3.14
N GLN A 1117 28.17 16.87 -4.21
CA GLN A 1117 26.70 16.83 -4.18
C GLN A 1117 26.19 15.81 -3.17
N PHE A 1118 26.82 14.62 -3.09
CA PHE A 1118 26.47 13.61 -2.09
C PHE A 1118 26.81 14.10 -0.67
N ALA A 1119 28.04 14.55 -0.44
CA ALA A 1119 28.52 15.00 0.86
C ALA A 1119 27.72 16.20 1.43
N LEU A 1120 27.22 17.08 0.55
CA LEU A 1120 26.35 18.19 0.93
C LEU A 1120 24.91 17.77 1.22
N SER A 1121 24.47 16.56 0.88
CA SER A 1121 23.08 16.16 1.11
C SER A 1121 22.80 15.79 2.58
N LEU A 1122 21.53 15.75 2.97
CA LEU A 1122 21.11 15.32 4.31
C LEU A 1122 21.45 13.84 4.60
N ASP A 1123 21.50 13.00 3.57
CA ASP A 1123 21.83 11.57 3.65
C ASP A 1123 22.79 11.17 2.51
N PRO A 1124 24.11 11.45 2.67
CA PRO A 1124 25.09 11.28 1.61
C PRO A 1124 25.16 9.87 1.03
N MET A 1125 25.11 8.86 1.91
CA MET A 1125 25.27 7.46 1.50
C MET A 1125 24.07 6.98 0.69
N THR A 1126 22.85 7.41 1.03
CA THR A 1126 21.67 7.08 0.22
C THR A 1126 21.69 7.78 -1.13
N ALA A 1127 22.10 9.05 -1.19
CA ALA A 1127 22.25 9.77 -2.46
C ALA A 1127 23.28 9.10 -3.39
N MET A 1128 24.43 8.70 -2.84
CA MET A 1128 25.49 7.99 -3.58
C MET A 1128 25.04 6.60 -4.03
N ALA A 1129 24.41 5.82 -3.14
CA ALA A 1129 23.94 4.47 -3.45
C ALA A 1129 22.93 4.48 -4.62
N PHE A 1130 21.96 5.40 -4.63
CA PHE A 1130 20.97 5.49 -5.70
C PHE A 1130 21.57 5.87 -7.06
N HIS A 1131 22.63 6.69 -7.07
CA HIS A 1131 23.37 6.94 -8.29
C HIS A 1131 24.08 5.66 -8.79
N ASP A 1132 24.75 4.97 -7.87
CA ASP A 1132 25.63 3.83 -8.17
C ASP A 1132 24.89 2.54 -8.54
N GLU A 1133 23.58 2.43 -8.25
CA GLU A 1133 22.73 1.35 -8.75
C GLU A 1133 22.78 1.19 -10.28
N THR A 1134 23.07 2.27 -11.01
CA THR A 1134 23.14 2.26 -12.47
C THR A 1134 24.52 2.65 -13.04
N LEU A 1135 25.29 3.47 -12.32
CA LEU A 1135 26.62 3.93 -12.74
C LEU A 1135 27.63 3.80 -11.59
N PRO A 1136 28.02 2.57 -11.19
CA PRO A 1136 28.83 2.36 -9.99
C PRO A 1136 30.31 2.73 -10.17
N SER A 1137 30.81 2.92 -11.40
CA SER A 1137 32.24 3.11 -11.63
C SER A 1137 32.75 4.46 -11.09
N GLU A 1138 34.00 4.49 -10.63
CA GLU A 1138 34.64 5.74 -10.17
C GLU A 1138 34.66 6.82 -11.26
N GLY A 1139 34.82 6.42 -12.52
CA GLY A 1139 34.74 7.34 -13.66
C GLY A 1139 33.38 8.01 -13.82
N ALA A 1140 32.29 7.41 -13.31
CA ALA A 1140 30.97 8.02 -13.33
C ALA A 1140 30.84 9.18 -12.32
N LYS A 1141 31.66 9.21 -11.26
CA LYS A 1141 31.66 10.28 -10.25
C LYS A 1141 32.22 11.61 -10.75
N VAL A 1142 32.77 11.62 -11.96
CA VAL A 1142 33.21 12.82 -12.70
C VAL A 1142 32.54 12.93 -14.07
N ALA A 1143 31.53 12.09 -14.36
CA ALA A 1143 30.83 12.14 -15.63
C ALA A 1143 29.88 13.34 -15.69
N HIS A 1144 29.87 14.04 -16.83
CA HIS A 1144 28.96 15.17 -17.06
C HIS A 1144 27.54 14.71 -17.45
N PHE A 1145 27.06 13.64 -16.84
CA PHE A 1145 25.72 13.06 -17.02
C PHE A 1145 25.45 11.99 -15.95
N CYS A 1146 24.19 11.58 -15.83
CA CYS A 1146 23.80 10.35 -15.14
C CYS A 1146 22.99 9.43 -16.06
N SER A 1147 22.59 8.25 -15.56
CA SER A 1147 21.83 7.25 -16.32
C SER A 1147 20.48 7.74 -16.85
N MET A 1148 19.88 8.77 -16.22
CA MET A 1148 18.58 9.29 -16.60
C MET A 1148 18.53 9.90 -18.00
N CYS A 1149 19.58 10.61 -18.42
CA CYS A 1149 19.64 11.25 -19.74
C CYS A 1149 20.78 10.69 -20.61
N GLY A 1150 21.75 10.00 -20.00
CA GLY A 1150 22.96 9.59 -20.69
C GLY A 1150 23.81 10.78 -21.19
N PRO A 1151 24.92 10.50 -21.87
CA PRO A 1151 25.92 11.52 -22.23
C PRO A 1151 25.43 12.57 -23.23
N LYS A 1152 24.46 12.24 -24.08
CA LYS A 1152 24.03 13.12 -25.19
C LYS A 1152 22.85 14.03 -24.86
N PHE A 1153 22.06 13.70 -23.85
CA PHE A 1153 20.81 14.42 -23.54
C PHE A 1153 20.83 15.07 -22.16
N CYS A 1154 21.96 15.06 -21.46
CA CYS A 1154 22.08 15.78 -20.19
C CYS A 1154 21.96 17.29 -20.42
N SER A 1155 20.89 17.89 -19.89
CA SER A 1155 20.59 19.32 -20.05
C SER A 1155 21.67 20.23 -19.46
N MET A 1156 22.26 19.85 -18.32
CA MET A 1156 23.33 20.64 -17.69
C MET A 1156 24.62 20.62 -18.54
N LYS A 1157 24.93 19.49 -19.18
CA LYS A 1157 26.06 19.41 -20.11
C LYS A 1157 25.84 20.24 -21.37
N ILE A 1158 24.65 20.14 -21.97
CA ILE A 1158 24.27 20.99 -23.10
C ILE A 1158 24.38 22.48 -22.72
N THR A 1159 23.97 22.84 -21.51
CA THR A 1159 24.08 24.23 -21.01
C THR A 1159 25.53 24.67 -20.80
N GLU A 1160 26.40 23.79 -20.29
CA GLU A 1160 27.84 24.03 -20.19
C GLU A 1160 28.46 24.33 -21.57
N ASP A 1161 28.10 23.54 -22.59
CA ASP A 1161 28.55 23.74 -23.97
C ASP A 1161 28.03 25.06 -24.55
N VAL A 1162 26.76 25.39 -24.33
CA VAL A 1162 26.15 26.68 -24.73
C VAL A 1162 26.87 27.86 -24.09
N ARG A 1163 27.17 27.81 -22.79
CA ARG A 1163 27.93 28.87 -22.10
C ARG A 1163 29.35 29.00 -22.65
N SER A 1164 29.99 27.88 -23.00
CA SER A 1164 31.33 27.87 -23.59
C SER A 1164 31.33 28.48 -25.00
N MET A 1165 30.34 28.12 -25.83
CA MET A 1165 30.14 28.71 -27.17
C MET A 1165 29.85 30.21 -27.10
N ALA A 1166 29.04 30.65 -26.14
CA ALA A 1166 28.73 32.08 -25.94
C ALA A 1166 29.97 32.89 -25.51
N LYS A 1167 30.84 32.33 -24.65
CA LYS A 1167 32.09 32.97 -24.21
C LYS A 1167 33.14 33.08 -25.31
N LEU A 1168 33.16 32.14 -26.26
CA LEU A 1168 34.11 32.13 -27.38
C LEU A 1168 33.79 33.17 -28.48
N GLY A 1169 32.65 33.89 -28.36
CA GLY A 1169 32.25 34.93 -29.29
C GLY A 1169 31.78 34.36 -30.63
N VAL A 1170 30.50 34.57 -30.97
CA VAL A 1170 29.95 34.23 -32.28
C VAL A 1170 30.67 35.05 -33.36
N LYS A 1171 31.73 34.47 -33.97
CA LYS A 1171 32.17 34.84 -35.32
C LYS A 1171 31.43 33.93 -36.30
N SER A 1172 30.60 34.55 -37.13
CA SER A 1172 29.82 33.94 -38.18
C SER A 1172 30.66 33.12 -39.17
N THR A 1173 30.23 31.89 -39.46
CA THR A 1173 30.54 31.23 -40.73
C THR A 1173 29.31 30.47 -41.23
N PHE A 1174 28.39 31.18 -41.87
CA PHE A 1174 27.48 30.59 -42.85
C PHE A 1174 28.32 30.35 -44.11
N GLN A 1175 28.76 29.12 -44.37
CA GLN A 1175 29.42 28.78 -45.63
C GLN A 1175 28.41 28.15 -46.59
N LYS A 1176 28.00 28.95 -47.57
CA LYS A 1176 27.35 28.53 -48.82
C LYS A 1176 28.19 27.44 -49.50
N ILE A 1177 27.55 26.37 -49.96
CA ILE A 1177 28.06 25.57 -51.09
C ILE A 1177 26.93 25.47 -52.12
N THR A 1178 27.26 25.99 -53.29
CA THR A 1178 26.43 26.28 -54.45
C THR A 1178 26.26 25.04 -55.33
N PHE A 1179 25.07 24.90 -55.91
CA PHE A 1179 24.73 24.04 -57.05
C PHE A 1179 25.65 24.30 -58.26
N CYS A 1180 26.16 23.25 -58.90
CA CYS A 1180 26.51 23.26 -60.32
C CYS A 1180 25.99 21.98 -60.99
N ALA A 1181 25.12 22.18 -61.98
CA ALA A 1181 24.60 21.19 -62.89
C ALA A 1181 25.70 20.68 -63.84
N ASN A 1182 25.55 19.43 -64.31
CA ASN A 1182 25.98 19.06 -65.65
C ASN A 1182 25.07 17.93 -66.18
N GLU A 1183 24.43 18.25 -67.30
CA GLU A 1183 23.68 17.36 -68.19
C GLU A 1183 24.60 16.35 -68.87
N GLY A 1184 24.05 15.23 -69.37
CA GLY A 1184 24.74 14.43 -70.40
C GLY A 1184 24.32 12.97 -70.57
N SER A 1185 23.29 12.76 -71.38
CA SER A 1185 23.18 11.72 -72.44
C SER A 1185 23.44 10.22 -72.15
N ILE A 1186 22.33 9.47 -72.18
CA ILE A 1186 22.02 8.30 -73.05
C ILE A 1186 23.21 7.57 -73.70
N GLY A 1187 23.29 6.24 -73.52
CA GLY A 1187 24.04 5.37 -74.42
C GLY A 1187 24.13 3.90 -74.00
N ASN A 1188 23.33 3.05 -74.65
CA ASN A 1188 23.42 1.59 -74.70
C ASN A 1188 24.86 1.05 -74.83
N SER A 1189 25.18 -0.07 -74.19
CA SER A 1189 25.22 -1.38 -74.87
C SER A 1189 25.95 -2.46 -74.05
N SER A 1190 25.37 -3.64 -74.17
CA SER A 1190 25.85 -4.98 -73.86
C SER A 1190 27.32 -5.30 -74.18
N LEU A 1191 27.96 -6.13 -73.35
CA LEU A 1191 28.51 -7.46 -73.67
C LEU A 1191 29.68 -7.83 -72.75
N GLY A 1192 29.71 -9.10 -72.33
CA GLY A 1192 30.95 -9.87 -72.35
C GLY A 1192 31.64 -10.15 -71.01
N ALA A 1193 31.20 -11.23 -70.37
CA ALA A 1193 32.03 -12.32 -69.86
C ALA A 1193 33.43 -12.00 -69.28
N ARG A 1194 33.57 -12.15 -67.96
CA ARG A 1194 34.33 -13.24 -67.31
C ARG A 1194 34.05 -13.29 -65.82
#